data_AF-A0A7S9L059-F1
#
_entry.id   AF-A0A7S9L059-F1
#
_cell.length_a   1.000
_cell.length_b   1.000
_cell.length_c   1.000
_cell.angle_alpha   90.00
_cell.angle_beta   90.00
_cell.angle_gamma   90.00
#
_symmetry.space_group_name_H-M   'P 1'
#
loop_
_entity.id
_entity.type
_entity.pdbx_description
1 polymer ?
#
loop_
_entity_poly.entity_id
_entity_poly.type
_entity_poly.pdbx_seq_one_letter_code
_entity_poly.pdbx_strand_id
1 'polypeptide(L)'
;MKKIFLALLVVFALQHMAYSQEQADQRTITTRIADLLAQMPAKDAKLLKNNIDDIAALGEAGYVQLITGLTAGKGNNAQLEYAIGGFSAYVSQSGQESLRKMSVNAYCKALQKLTDPQNRAFVISQFDLVGKDDAVSCLAPYLANDFLADVAARALVKINTENAKVTLLNGLSNAKGNARIAIVEALGDIRYQKAAEKLIPLATDADPALAKMALYSLAYIADPASEKTLAAATEKAGYKFENTNAVGSYLVFANQQLKNGNKELASKIAKDVWTRTNAAEMINVHIAALKLLVEATDDNQQLLLTAATDANPRYRKAALAFAIPYIKGGNTAAWVNTMNKAGNEVKADIINTLGKVPAGQALDAIVKHFNNKNPKVKLAAIDAAVSIGQDKVLSKLLKLMKNADSTTLQASSDAIKRMKGTDITAPIAAAIPSSKPSTQIVLLNLLASRAANVQLEAVYAQLKNTHPEVRTAAYAALSSVAISDNLPQLFNLLNESTGADELAVQKALVAAVNSGDSTKTVEIVLAQMNTAPEKKKALFYKVLASLGGNQSLTAVTDAYKAGNETTQKAAIEALAAWKDATASAALIAIARQTKNPSFLAMAIEGYLKQIRTSNATAEQKFLMLRNAMDVAQTDGQKQQILTDLAQAKCFNSLVFSGKYLDDPALQQAAAQSVMNITLSGTYNGDLVKNLLNKAIAVITGPDSGYQKEGMRKYINEMNPGEGFVSIFNGTDLTGWKGLVADPIKRSKMDAKTLAAEQEKADAEAQQSWKPINGELHFVGKGNNLATVKKYGDFEMLVDWKIVDDKKGEGDAGIYLRGTPQVQIWDNARTNVGAQVGSGGLYNNKVNESKPLKVADNKIDEWNTFRILMKGDRVTVYLNGELVTDNIILENYWDRNLPIFAEEQIELQAHGSPVVYRDIYIRELPRVKPFQLSATEKKEGYKVLFDGTNMHQWTGNTVDYSIEDGNIAIRPKPDKGSGGNLFTKDEFSDFIFRFEFQLTPGANNGLGIRAPLAGDAAYTGMELQILDNDAPIYKNLHVYQYHGSVYGTLPAKRGFLKPVGEWNYQEVIVKGPKIKVILNGEVILDGDITEARKNGAADGKEHPGLLRNSGHIGFLGHGSFVQFRNIRIKDLSKKK
;
A
#
# COMPACT_ATOMS: atom_id res chain seq x y z
N MET A 1 -12.96 17.42 -57.86
CA MET A 1 -13.26 16.25 -57.02
C MET A 1 -12.04 15.45 -56.51
N LYS A 2 -10.77 15.92 -56.60
CA LYS A 2 -9.60 15.14 -56.09
C LYS A 2 -9.13 15.45 -54.65
N LYS A 3 -9.69 16.46 -53.95
CA LYS A 3 -9.28 16.81 -52.57
C LYS A 3 -10.15 16.19 -51.44
N ILE A 4 -11.34 15.65 -51.75
CA ILE A 4 -12.24 15.07 -50.75
C ILE A 4 -11.87 13.60 -50.44
N PHE A 5 -11.47 12.84 -51.46
CA PHE A 5 -11.09 11.43 -51.31
C PHE A 5 -9.86 11.21 -50.41
N LEU A 6 -8.98 12.22 -50.29
CA LEU A 6 -7.80 12.16 -49.42
C LEU A 6 -8.13 12.29 -47.92
N ALA A 7 -9.26 12.93 -47.56
CA ALA A 7 -9.68 13.09 -46.17
C ALA A 7 -10.29 11.81 -45.59
N LEU A 8 -11.09 11.07 -46.38
CA LEU A 8 -11.74 9.82 -45.96
C LEU A 8 -10.73 8.72 -45.61
N LEU A 9 -9.56 8.71 -46.25
CA LEU A 9 -8.46 7.79 -45.96
C LEU A 9 -7.77 8.03 -44.61
N VAL A 10 -7.93 9.21 -43.99
CA VAL A 10 -7.30 9.54 -42.69
C VAL A 10 -8.16 9.05 -41.52
N VAL A 11 -9.49 9.06 -41.66
CA VAL A 11 -10.42 8.73 -40.56
C VAL A 11 -10.46 7.22 -40.27
N PHE A 12 -10.32 6.37 -41.29
CA PHE A 12 -10.40 4.90 -41.16
C PHE A 12 -9.21 4.27 -40.41
N ALA A 13 -8.17 5.03 -40.04
CA ALA A 13 -6.89 4.49 -39.58
C ALA A 13 -6.66 4.50 -38.06
N LEU A 14 -7.60 5.01 -37.24
CA LEU A 14 -7.28 5.43 -35.85
C LEU A 14 -8.25 5.08 -34.71
N GLN A 15 -9.49 4.61 -34.92
CA GLN A 15 -10.47 4.54 -33.81
C GLN A 15 -10.65 3.20 -33.09
N HIS A 16 -10.13 2.07 -33.59
CA HIS A 16 -10.23 0.75 -32.96
C HIS A 16 -8.85 0.04 -33.03
N MET A 17 -8.28 -0.56 -31.98
CA MET A 17 -8.82 -0.89 -30.64
C MET A 17 -7.77 -0.72 -29.51
N ALA A 18 -8.27 -0.43 -28.30
CA ALA A 18 -7.78 -0.92 -27.01
C ALA A 18 -8.99 -0.81 -26.01
N TYR A 19 -9.19 -1.61 -24.96
CA TYR A 19 -8.31 -2.45 -24.13
C TYR A 19 -9.05 -3.67 -23.54
N SER A 20 -8.33 -4.73 -23.10
CA SER A 20 -8.63 -5.52 -21.87
C SER A 20 -7.56 -6.62 -21.55
N GLN A 21 -7.31 -6.86 -20.26
CA GLN A 21 -6.74 -8.07 -19.57
C GLN A 21 -7.45 -8.17 -18.17
N GLU A 22 -7.12 -9.10 -17.24
CA GLU A 22 -8.02 -9.47 -16.09
C GLU A 22 -7.32 -10.03 -14.75
N GLN A 23 -7.61 -11.20 -14.09
CA GLN A 23 -6.97 -11.73 -12.80
C GLN A 23 -6.71 -13.27 -12.70
N ALA A 24 -6.05 -13.86 -11.68
CA ALA A 24 -6.11 -15.31 -11.30
C ALA A 24 -5.23 -15.59 -10.06
N ASP A 25 -5.62 -16.41 -9.08
CA ASP A 25 -6.99 -16.83 -8.71
C ASP A 25 -7.84 -17.63 -9.73
N GLN A 26 -9.04 -17.15 -10.05
CA GLN A 26 -10.16 -17.85 -10.69
C GLN A 26 -10.54 -17.27 -12.04
N ARG A 27 -10.13 -16.03 -12.36
CA ARG A 27 -10.08 -15.58 -13.76
C ARG A 27 -8.86 -16.33 -14.44
N THR A 28 -8.69 -16.39 -15.77
CA THR A 28 -7.58 -17.07 -16.53
C THR A 28 -6.13 -16.48 -16.44
N ILE A 29 -5.13 -16.95 -17.21
CA ILE A 29 -3.76 -16.35 -17.22
C ILE A 29 -3.62 -15.00 -17.98
N THR A 30 -4.24 -14.81 -19.17
CA THR A 30 -4.22 -13.53 -19.94
C THR A 30 -4.67 -12.28 -19.18
N THR A 31 -5.88 -12.25 -18.68
CA THR A 31 -6.12 -12.95 -17.44
C THR A 31 -5.48 -12.19 -16.24
N ARG A 32 -4.91 -12.87 -15.20
CA ARG A 32 -3.96 -12.42 -14.10
C ARG A 32 -3.39 -11.01 -14.14
N ILE A 33 -2.93 -10.67 -15.31
CA ILE A 33 -2.10 -9.56 -15.65
C ILE A 33 -2.81 -8.21 -15.43
N ALA A 34 -4.12 -8.00 -15.68
CA ALA A 34 -4.64 -6.63 -15.52
C ALA A 34 -4.89 -6.15 -14.10
N ASP A 35 -5.34 -6.96 -13.14
CA ASP A 35 -5.45 -6.47 -11.75
C ASP A 35 -4.05 -6.21 -11.18
N LEU A 36 -3.06 -7.00 -11.60
CA LEU A 36 -1.65 -6.74 -11.33
C LEU A 36 -1.20 -5.39 -11.93
N LEU A 37 -1.53 -5.10 -13.20
CA LEU A 37 -1.20 -3.84 -13.88
C LEU A 37 -1.99 -2.64 -13.35
N ALA A 38 -3.27 -2.81 -13.00
CA ALA A 38 -4.14 -1.79 -12.42
C ALA A 38 -3.67 -1.36 -11.02
N GLN A 39 -2.90 -2.23 -10.34
CA GLN A 39 -2.18 -1.94 -9.10
C GLN A 39 -0.75 -1.38 -9.34
N MET A 40 -0.42 -0.96 -10.57
CA MET A 40 0.89 -0.40 -10.94
C MET A 40 0.81 1.01 -11.55
N PRO A 41 1.74 1.92 -11.20
CA PRO A 41 2.88 1.72 -10.30
C PRO A 41 2.49 1.57 -8.83
N ALA A 42 3.26 0.78 -8.08
CA ALA A 42 2.94 0.48 -6.68
C ALA A 42 3.19 1.72 -5.79
N LYS A 43 2.15 2.14 -5.05
CA LYS A 43 2.17 3.36 -4.23
C LYS A 43 2.97 3.25 -2.92
N ASP A 44 3.26 2.03 -2.46
CA ASP A 44 3.95 1.74 -1.21
C ASP A 44 4.69 0.38 -1.28
N ALA A 45 5.59 0.14 -0.33
CA ALA A 45 6.46 -1.04 -0.32
C ALA A 45 5.71 -2.36 -0.03
N LYS A 46 4.52 -2.32 0.60
CA LYS A 46 3.70 -3.51 0.85
C LYS A 46 2.95 -3.91 -0.42
N LEU A 47 2.34 -2.96 -1.12
CA LEU A 47 1.74 -3.20 -2.43
C LEU A 47 2.79 -3.67 -3.44
N LEU A 48 3.99 -3.06 -3.44
CA LEU A 48 5.09 -3.52 -4.29
C LEU A 48 5.45 -4.97 -4.02
N LYS A 49 5.56 -5.39 -2.74
CA LYS A 49 5.82 -6.80 -2.40
C LYS A 49 4.68 -7.72 -2.83
N ASN A 50 3.42 -7.36 -2.58
CA ASN A 50 2.28 -8.18 -3.00
C ASN A 50 2.26 -8.39 -4.52
N ASN A 51 2.36 -7.30 -5.31
CA ASN A 51 2.42 -7.37 -6.77
C ASN A 51 3.56 -8.28 -7.26
N ILE A 52 4.69 -8.31 -6.55
CA ILE A 52 5.85 -9.15 -6.85
C ILE A 52 5.60 -10.62 -6.52
N ASP A 53 5.02 -10.91 -5.35
CA ASP A 53 4.71 -12.29 -4.94
C ASP A 53 3.56 -12.87 -5.81
N ASP A 54 2.64 -12.02 -6.29
CA ASP A 54 1.64 -12.36 -7.32
C ASP A 54 2.28 -12.69 -8.67
N ILE A 55 3.34 -11.96 -9.09
CA ILE A 55 4.12 -12.30 -10.28
C ILE A 55 4.84 -13.64 -10.12
N ALA A 56 5.41 -13.93 -8.94
CA ALA A 56 5.98 -15.25 -8.65
C ALA A 56 4.92 -16.35 -8.76
N ALA A 57 3.71 -16.09 -8.26
CA ALA A 57 2.58 -17.02 -8.31
C ALA A 57 2.00 -17.23 -9.73
N LEU A 58 2.36 -16.42 -10.73
CA LEU A 58 2.07 -16.70 -12.16
C LEU A 58 2.69 -18.04 -12.61
N GLY A 59 3.82 -18.42 -12.01
CA GLY A 59 4.67 -19.51 -12.48
C GLY A 59 5.32 -19.20 -13.84
N GLU A 60 6.19 -20.10 -14.31
CA GLU A 60 6.95 -19.89 -15.55
C GLU A 60 6.03 -19.66 -16.76
N ALA A 61 4.94 -20.44 -16.88
CA ALA A 61 3.99 -20.34 -17.98
C ALA A 61 3.15 -19.04 -17.91
N GLY A 62 2.75 -18.61 -16.72
CA GLY A 62 2.02 -17.36 -16.55
C GLY A 62 2.90 -16.13 -16.75
N TYR A 63 4.17 -16.21 -16.35
CA TYR A 63 5.14 -15.15 -16.60
C TYR A 63 5.47 -15.04 -18.10
N VAL A 64 5.64 -16.16 -18.82
CA VAL A 64 5.70 -16.16 -20.30
C VAL A 64 4.52 -15.40 -20.90
N GLN A 65 3.30 -15.63 -20.38
CA GLN A 65 2.09 -15.01 -20.92
C GLN A 65 2.01 -13.50 -20.63
N LEU A 66 2.45 -13.06 -19.44
CA LEU A 66 2.66 -11.64 -19.11
C LEU A 66 3.64 -10.99 -20.10
N ILE A 67 4.79 -11.63 -20.33
CA ILE A 67 5.82 -11.14 -21.23
C ILE A 67 5.31 -11.07 -22.69
N THR A 68 4.57 -12.08 -23.15
CA THR A 68 3.98 -12.05 -24.51
C THR A 68 2.77 -11.13 -24.65
N GLY A 69 2.34 -10.46 -23.57
CA GLY A 69 1.35 -9.37 -23.63
C GLY A 69 1.90 -8.06 -24.22
N LEU A 70 3.23 -7.93 -24.36
CA LEU A 70 3.88 -6.75 -24.95
C LEU A 70 3.49 -6.59 -26.43
N THR A 71 2.86 -5.44 -26.75
CA THR A 71 2.34 -5.14 -28.09
C THR A 71 3.32 -4.29 -28.91
N ALA A 72 3.25 -4.37 -30.24
CA ALA A 72 4.17 -3.65 -31.12
C ALA A 72 3.75 -2.18 -31.32
N GLY A 73 4.59 -1.24 -30.88
CA GLY A 73 4.64 0.15 -31.35
C GLY A 73 3.43 1.09 -31.12
N LYS A 74 2.30 0.63 -30.56
CA LYS A 74 1.11 1.48 -30.33
C LYS A 74 0.32 1.25 -29.02
N GLY A 75 0.58 0.18 -28.26
CA GLY A 75 -0.04 0.00 -26.93
C GLY A 75 0.75 0.72 -25.83
N ASN A 76 0.08 1.10 -24.73
CA ASN A 76 0.78 1.56 -23.53
C ASN A 76 1.38 0.36 -22.78
N ASN A 77 2.56 -0.08 -23.21
CA ASN A 77 3.30 -1.18 -22.58
C ASN A 77 3.87 -0.80 -21.19
N ALA A 78 3.83 0.47 -20.76
CA ALA A 78 4.58 0.95 -19.60
C ALA A 78 4.24 0.24 -18.28
N GLN A 79 2.99 -0.21 -18.08
CA GLN A 79 2.62 -1.01 -16.91
C GLN A 79 3.20 -2.45 -17.01
N LEU A 80 3.21 -3.07 -18.20
CA LEU A 80 3.81 -4.39 -18.43
C LEU A 80 5.33 -4.34 -18.21
N GLU A 81 5.97 -3.29 -18.73
CA GLU A 81 7.40 -3.04 -18.57
C GLU A 81 7.75 -2.79 -17.09
N TYR A 82 6.91 -2.07 -16.34
CA TYR A 82 7.04 -1.89 -14.90
C TYR A 82 6.86 -3.20 -14.11
N ALA A 83 5.88 -4.04 -14.48
CA ALA A 83 5.67 -5.36 -13.87
C ALA A 83 6.90 -6.27 -14.05
N ILE A 84 7.34 -6.41 -15.29
CA ILE A 84 8.43 -7.31 -15.70
C ILE A 84 9.77 -6.82 -15.13
N GLY A 85 10.08 -5.52 -15.24
CA GLY A 85 11.29 -4.92 -14.67
C GLY A 85 11.31 -4.95 -13.14
N GLY A 86 10.16 -4.70 -12.49
CA GLY A 86 10.01 -4.77 -11.05
C GLY A 86 10.26 -6.18 -10.49
N PHE A 87 9.74 -7.21 -11.17
CA PHE A 87 9.99 -8.60 -10.78
C PHE A 87 11.44 -9.03 -11.02
N SER A 88 12.05 -8.67 -12.15
CA SER A 88 13.49 -8.89 -12.40
C SER A 88 14.36 -8.34 -11.25
N ALA A 89 14.07 -7.13 -10.79
CA ALA A 89 14.81 -6.46 -9.70
C ALA A 89 14.52 -7.03 -8.29
N TYR A 90 13.47 -7.85 -8.13
CA TYR A 90 13.23 -8.62 -6.91
C TYR A 90 13.92 -9.97 -6.94
N VAL A 91 13.78 -10.74 -8.02
CA VAL A 91 14.35 -12.09 -8.09
C VAL A 91 15.87 -12.09 -8.29
N SER A 92 16.47 -10.92 -8.57
CA SER A 92 17.92 -10.69 -8.47
C SER A 92 18.44 -10.57 -7.01
N GLN A 93 17.56 -10.53 -6.00
CA GLN A 93 17.94 -10.40 -4.59
C GLN A 93 18.36 -11.74 -3.97
N SER A 94 19.19 -11.66 -2.92
CA SER A 94 19.71 -12.84 -2.21
C SER A 94 18.59 -13.70 -1.63
N GLY A 95 18.56 -14.98 -1.99
CA GLY A 95 17.55 -15.96 -1.57
C GLY A 95 16.57 -16.35 -2.67
N GLN A 96 16.37 -15.54 -3.71
CA GLN A 96 15.35 -15.74 -4.73
C GLN A 96 15.78 -16.65 -5.92
N GLU A 97 16.80 -17.50 -5.75
CA GLU A 97 17.44 -18.24 -6.84
C GLU A 97 16.49 -19.16 -7.64
N SER A 98 15.43 -19.69 -7.01
CA SER A 98 14.40 -20.48 -7.71
C SER A 98 13.55 -19.62 -8.65
N LEU A 99 13.09 -18.46 -8.18
CA LEU A 99 12.31 -17.51 -8.98
C LEU A 99 13.17 -16.85 -10.07
N ARG A 100 14.46 -16.62 -9.80
CA ARG A 100 15.44 -16.21 -10.81
C ARG A 100 15.50 -17.21 -11.97
N LYS A 101 15.67 -18.50 -11.68
CA LYS A 101 15.69 -19.57 -12.70
C LYS A 101 14.37 -19.66 -13.48
N MET A 102 13.24 -19.53 -12.78
CA MET A 102 11.92 -19.46 -13.41
C MET A 102 11.81 -18.27 -14.39
N SER A 103 12.22 -17.07 -13.98
CA SER A 103 12.18 -15.88 -14.84
C SER A 103 13.08 -16.01 -16.07
N VAL A 104 14.30 -16.56 -15.91
CA VAL A 104 15.22 -16.88 -17.01
C VAL A 104 14.57 -17.81 -18.04
N ASN A 105 14.02 -18.94 -17.59
CA ASN A 105 13.34 -19.89 -18.48
C ASN A 105 12.15 -19.25 -19.21
N ALA A 106 11.38 -18.41 -18.50
CA ALA A 106 10.23 -17.72 -19.05
C ALA A 106 10.63 -16.71 -20.14
N TYR A 107 11.65 -15.88 -19.91
CA TYR A 107 12.19 -14.98 -20.93
C TYR A 107 12.63 -15.75 -22.19
N CYS A 108 13.35 -16.87 -22.02
CA CYS A 108 13.77 -17.72 -23.13
C CYS A 108 12.59 -18.29 -23.95
N LYS A 109 11.51 -18.71 -23.28
CA LYS A 109 10.29 -19.20 -23.94
C LYS A 109 9.42 -18.08 -24.54
N ALA A 110 9.49 -16.86 -24.02
CA ALA A 110 8.75 -15.71 -24.53
C ALA A 110 9.41 -15.10 -25.78
N LEU A 111 10.75 -15.03 -25.83
CA LEU A 111 11.49 -14.49 -26.99
C LEU A 111 11.22 -15.23 -28.30
N GLN A 112 11.01 -16.55 -28.22
CA GLN A 112 10.63 -17.39 -29.36
C GLN A 112 9.21 -17.09 -29.88
N LYS A 113 8.33 -16.51 -29.06
CA LYS A 113 6.92 -16.21 -29.38
C LYS A 113 6.69 -14.77 -29.80
N LEU A 114 7.38 -13.81 -29.17
CA LEU A 114 7.39 -12.42 -29.61
C LEU A 114 7.94 -12.34 -31.05
N THR A 115 7.38 -11.47 -31.88
CA THR A 115 7.84 -11.22 -33.26
C THR A 115 8.45 -9.83 -33.44
N ASP A 116 7.98 -8.85 -32.67
CA ASP A 116 8.50 -7.48 -32.68
C ASP A 116 9.93 -7.40 -32.11
N PRO A 117 10.88 -6.73 -32.81
CA PRO A 117 12.25 -6.58 -32.33
C PRO A 117 12.39 -5.75 -31.05
N GLN A 118 11.56 -4.72 -30.82
CA GLN A 118 11.68 -3.86 -29.64
C GLN A 118 11.25 -4.60 -28.37
N ASN A 119 10.13 -5.31 -28.42
CA ASN A 119 9.65 -6.15 -27.32
C ASN A 119 10.62 -7.31 -27.05
N ARG A 120 11.21 -7.93 -28.08
CA ARG A 120 12.30 -8.89 -27.89
C ARG A 120 13.51 -8.25 -27.19
N ALA A 121 13.90 -7.03 -27.56
CA ALA A 121 15.03 -6.35 -26.94
C ALA A 121 14.78 -5.99 -25.46
N PHE A 122 13.58 -5.53 -25.12
CA PHE A 122 13.17 -5.30 -23.72
C PHE A 122 13.20 -6.58 -22.87
N VAL A 123 12.80 -7.72 -23.46
CA VAL A 123 12.84 -9.01 -22.76
C VAL A 123 14.27 -9.52 -22.59
N ILE A 124 15.15 -9.30 -23.58
CA ILE A 124 16.56 -9.67 -23.44
C ILE A 124 17.25 -8.82 -22.35
N SER A 125 16.94 -7.52 -22.22
CA SER A 125 17.55 -6.69 -21.18
C SER A 125 17.17 -7.08 -19.75
N GLN A 126 16.16 -7.93 -19.55
CA GLN A 126 15.84 -8.47 -18.22
C GLN A 126 16.91 -9.43 -17.70
N PHE A 127 17.62 -10.13 -18.59
CA PHE A 127 18.73 -11.00 -18.22
C PHE A 127 19.90 -10.24 -17.58
N ASP A 128 20.00 -8.91 -17.74
CA ASP A 128 21.01 -8.09 -17.06
C ASP A 128 20.87 -8.14 -15.52
N LEU A 129 19.69 -8.48 -15.00
CA LEU A 129 19.38 -8.60 -13.58
C LEU A 129 19.33 -10.06 -13.11
N VAL A 130 18.86 -10.99 -13.96
CA VAL A 130 18.54 -12.37 -13.55
C VAL A 130 19.36 -13.46 -14.22
N GLY A 131 20.17 -13.16 -15.23
CA GLY A 131 20.90 -14.16 -16.02
C GLY A 131 22.01 -14.86 -15.24
N LYS A 132 22.14 -16.18 -15.44
CA LYS A 132 23.37 -16.97 -15.15
C LYS A 132 23.63 -17.92 -16.32
N ASP A 133 24.48 -18.94 -16.13
CA ASP A 133 24.78 -19.99 -17.12
C ASP A 133 23.52 -20.60 -17.78
N ASP A 134 22.41 -20.67 -17.03
CA ASP A 134 21.12 -21.17 -17.50
C ASP A 134 20.48 -20.35 -18.64
N ALA A 135 20.86 -19.08 -18.83
CA ALA A 135 20.38 -18.24 -19.94
C ALA A 135 21.24 -18.34 -21.22
N VAL A 136 22.47 -18.86 -21.13
CA VAL A 136 23.51 -18.67 -22.16
C VAL A 136 23.14 -19.28 -23.52
N SER A 137 22.67 -20.51 -23.53
CA SER A 137 22.26 -21.24 -24.75
C SER A 137 21.03 -20.60 -25.43
N CYS A 138 20.23 -19.87 -24.67
CA CYS A 138 19.03 -19.18 -25.12
C CYS A 138 19.33 -17.79 -25.71
N LEU A 139 20.40 -17.13 -25.25
CA LEU A 139 20.90 -15.87 -25.79
C LEU A 139 21.73 -16.06 -27.06
N ALA A 140 22.45 -17.18 -27.17
CA ALA A 140 23.35 -17.49 -28.28
C ALA A 140 22.79 -17.25 -29.71
N PRO A 141 21.53 -17.63 -30.05
CA PRO A 141 20.99 -17.45 -31.40
C PRO A 141 20.81 -15.98 -31.80
N TYR A 142 20.61 -15.09 -30.83
CA TYR A 142 20.37 -13.66 -31.09
C TYR A 142 21.66 -12.88 -31.37
N LEU A 143 22.83 -13.45 -31.05
CA LEU A 143 24.14 -12.86 -31.35
C LEU A 143 24.42 -12.70 -32.85
N ALA A 144 23.71 -13.40 -33.72
CA ALA A 144 23.80 -13.23 -35.18
C ALA A 144 22.73 -12.28 -35.76
N ASN A 145 21.88 -11.66 -34.92
CA ASN A 145 20.80 -10.79 -35.36
C ASN A 145 21.16 -9.31 -35.17
N ASP A 146 21.21 -8.55 -36.26
CA ASP A 146 21.72 -7.17 -36.28
C ASP A 146 20.94 -6.14 -35.43
N PHE A 147 19.75 -6.49 -34.93
CA PHE A 147 18.96 -5.69 -33.98
C PHE A 147 19.08 -6.18 -32.53
N LEU A 148 19.17 -7.51 -32.32
CA LEU A 148 19.09 -8.14 -31.00
C LEU A 148 20.45 -8.55 -30.41
N ALA A 149 21.52 -8.51 -31.21
CA ALA A 149 22.85 -8.93 -30.78
C ALA A 149 23.45 -8.05 -29.68
N ASP A 150 23.22 -6.72 -29.70
CA ASP A 150 23.66 -5.79 -28.64
C ASP A 150 23.11 -6.19 -27.26
N VAL A 151 21.78 -6.21 -27.11
CA VAL A 151 21.14 -6.63 -25.87
C VAL A 151 21.49 -8.06 -25.47
N ALA A 152 21.61 -8.99 -26.43
CA ALA A 152 21.96 -10.38 -26.12
C ALA A 152 23.42 -10.53 -25.67
N ALA A 153 24.33 -9.74 -26.25
CA ALA A 153 25.72 -9.70 -25.86
C ALA A 153 25.87 -9.06 -24.47
N ARG A 154 25.19 -7.94 -24.19
CA ARG A 154 25.15 -7.31 -22.85
C ARG A 154 24.57 -8.22 -21.77
N ALA A 155 23.53 -9.00 -22.06
CA ALA A 155 23.05 -10.04 -21.14
C ALA A 155 24.13 -11.09 -20.82
N LEU A 156 24.87 -11.56 -21.83
CA LEU A 156 26.02 -12.47 -21.64
C LEU A 156 27.19 -11.80 -20.87
N VAL A 157 27.37 -10.48 -20.99
CA VAL A 157 28.33 -9.72 -20.16
C VAL A 157 27.99 -9.82 -18.68
N LYS A 158 26.71 -9.67 -18.32
CA LYS A 158 26.25 -9.72 -16.93
C LYS A 158 26.37 -11.13 -16.34
N ILE A 159 26.16 -12.15 -17.17
CA ILE A 159 26.32 -13.56 -16.80
C ILE A 159 27.79 -13.91 -16.49
N ASN A 160 28.73 -13.48 -17.34
CA ASN A 160 30.19 -13.53 -17.10
C ASN A 160 30.78 -14.92 -16.77
N THR A 161 30.09 -16.02 -17.07
CA THR A 161 30.56 -17.40 -16.87
C THR A 161 31.48 -17.85 -18.02
N GLU A 162 32.21 -18.96 -17.84
CA GLU A 162 33.05 -19.50 -18.92
C GLU A 162 32.22 -19.91 -20.15
N ASN A 163 31.01 -20.44 -19.96
CA ASN A 163 30.15 -20.79 -21.10
C ASN A 163 29.65 -19.54 -21.83
N ALA A 164 29.33 -18.44 -21.11
CA ALA A 164 28.98 -17.16 -21.72
C ALA A 164 30.14 -16.59 -22.55
N LYS A 165 31.37 -16.64 -22.00
CA LYS A 165 32.61 -16.22 -22.67
C LYS A 165 32.89 -17.04 -23.94
N VAL A 166 32.79 -18.36 -23.87
CA VAL A 166 32.92 -19.28 -25.01
C VAL A 166 31.82 -19.02 -26.06
N THR A 167 30.58 -18.78 -25.63
CA THR A 167 29.44 -18.54 -26.52
C THR A 167 29.60 -17.25 -27.34
N LEU A 168 30.03 -16.16 -26.70
CA LEU A 168 30.39 -14.92 -27.39
C LEU A 168 31.55 -15.14 -28.37
N LEU A 169 32.61 -15.83 -27.94
CA LEU A 169 33.80 -16.06 -28.77
C LEU A 169 33.51 -16.94 -30.01
N ASN A 170 32.53 -17.85 -29.90
CA ASN A 170 32.04 -18.66 -31.02
C ASN A 170 31.08 -17.85 -31.93
N GLY A 171 30.19 -17.04 -31.35
CA GLY A 171 29.27 -16.17 -32.11
C GLY A 171 29.99 -15.17 -33.01
N LEU A 172 31.16 -14.66 -32.58
CA LEU A 172 31.99 -13.70 -33.31
C LEU A 172 32.32 -14.12 -34.75
N SER A 173 32.43 -15.43 -35.01
CA SER A 173 32.77 -15.97 -36.34
C SER A 173 31.58 -15.99 -37.31
N ASN A 174 30.34 -15.91 -36.82
CA ASN A 174 29.11 -15.98 -37.62
C ASN A 174 28.39 -14.63 -37.74
N ALA A 175 28.62 -13.71 -36.79
CA ALA A 175 28.04 -12.38 -36.81
C ALA A 175 28.68 -11.45 -37.86
N LYS A 176 27.88 -10.48 -38.35
CA LYS A 176 28.28 -9.44 -39.31
C LYS A 176 27.76 -8.08 -38.79
N GLY A 177 28.11 -6.98 -39.46
CA GLY A 177 27.53 -5.66 -39.18
C GLY A 177 27.57 -5.26 -37.70
N ASN A 178 26.46 -4.69 -37.22
CA ASN A 178 26.31 -4.26 -35.83
C ASN A 178 26.38 -5.43 -34.85
N ALA A 179 25.89 -6.61 -35.24
CA ALA A 179 25.98 -7.82 -34.42
C ALA A 179 27.43 -8.25 -34.15
N ARG A 180 28.33 -8.09 -35.13
CA ARG A 180 29.77 -8.37 -34.93
C ARG A 180 30.40 -7.38 -33.94
N ILE A 181 30.05 -6.10 -34.03
CA ILE A 181 30.52 -5.05 -33.12
C ILE A 181 30.08 -5.33 -31.68
N ALA A 182 28.80 -5.66 -31.47
CA ALA A 182 28.23 -6.00 -30.17
C ALA A 182 28.95 -7.19 -29.47
N ILE A 183 29.27 -8.25 -30.22
CA ILE A 183 30.03 -9.39 -29.67
C ILE A 183 31.45 -8.97 -29.30
N VAL A 184 32.11 -8.14 -30.12
CA VAL A 184 33.45 -7.63 -29.79
C VAL A 184 33.40 -6.82 -28.50
N GLU A 185 32.46 -5.90 -28.34
CA GLU A 185 32.26 -5.10 -27.10
C GLU A 185 32.12 -6.01 -25.87
N ALA A 186 31.22 -6.98 -25.93
CA ALA A 186 30.95 -7.90 -24.84
C ALA A 186 32.13 -8.80 -24.45
N LEU A 187 32.95 -9.25 -25.42
CA LEU A 187 34.20 -9.97 -25.16
C LEU A 187 35.22 -9.09 -24.40
N GLY A 188 35.17 -7.78 -24.62
CA GLY A 188 35.89 -6.76 -23.86
C GLY A 188 35.45 -6.70 -22.41
N ASP A 189 34.17 -6.43 -22.17
CA ASP A 189 33.60 -6.24 -20.83
C ASP A 189 33.82 -7.43 -19.88
N ILE A 190 33.64 -8.65 -20.38
CA ILE A 190 33.89 -9.89 -19.61
C ILE A 190 35.38 -10.27 -19.49
N ARG A 191 36.26 -9.50 -20.14
CA ARG A 191 37.73 -9.60 -20.11
C ARG A 191 38.26 -10.99 -20.46
N TYR A 192 37.68 -11.64 -21.47
CA TYR A 192 38.04 -13.01 -21.80
C TYR A 192 39.39 -13.08 -22.52
N GLN A 193 40.44 -13.51 -21.81
CA GLN A 193 41.81 -13.58 -22.35
C GLN A 193 41.88 -14.36 -23.68
N LYS A 194 41.18 -15.50 -23.76
CA LYS A 194 41.12 -16.34 -24.98
C LYS A 194 40.47 -15.65 -26.20
N ALA A 195 39.87 -14.47 -26.04
CA ALA A 195 39.37 -13.67 -27.14
C ALA A 195 40.45 -12.76 -27.77
N ALA A 196 41.52 -12.41 -27.06
CA ALA A 196 42.50 -11.43 -27.50
C ALA A 196 43.10 -11.77 -28.88
N GLU A 197 43.51 -13.02 -29.09
CA GLU A 197 44.01 -13.53 -30.38
C GLU A 197 43.03 -13.29 -31.54
N LYS A 198 41.72 -13.51 -31.32
CA LYS A 198 40.69 -13.28 -32.35
C LYS A 198 40.29 -11.81 -32.52
N LEU A 199 40.58 -10.95 -31.54
CA LEU A 199 40.27 -9.52 -31.59
C LEU A 199 41.43 -8.66 -32.10
N ILE A 200 42.69 -9.07 -31.94
CA ILE A 200 43.88 -8.36 -32.45
C ILE A 200 43.77 -8.01 -33.95
N PRO A 201 43.36 -8.93 -34.86
CA PRO A 201 43.19 -8.60 -36.28
C PRO A 201 42.07 -7.58 -36.56
N LEU A 202 41.07 -7.50 -35.68
CA LEU A 202 39.91 -6.61 -35.85
C LEU A 202 40.23 -5.16 -35.45
N ALA A 203 41.27 -4.93 -34.65
CA ALA A 203 41.75 -3.59 -34.28
C ALA A 203 42.25 -2.76 -35.48
N THR A 204 42.42 -3.40 -36.65
CA THR A 204 42.77 -2.79 -37.93
C THR A 204 41.79 -3.13 -39.06
N ASP A 205 40.54 -3.52 -38.73
CA ASP A 205 39.49 -3.75 -39.73
C ASP A 205 39.18 -2.44 -40.51
N ALA A 206 38.64 -2.59 -41.72
CA ALA A 206 38.31 -1.46 -42.59
C ALA A 206 37.04 -0.72 -42.12
N ASP A 207 36.18 -1.39 -41.34
CA ASP A 207 35.09 -0.74 -40.61
C ASP A 207 35.66 -0.02 -39.36
N PRO A 208 35.62 1.33 -39.31
CA PRO A 208 36.16 2.09 -38.17
C PRO A 208 35.35 1.89 -36.89
N ALA A 209 34.08 1.48 -36.95
CA ALA A 209 33.27 1.18 -35.76
C ALA A 209 33.68 -0.17 -35.15
N LEU A 210 33.99 -1.16 -36.00
CA LEU A 210 34.52 -2.44 -35.54
C LEU A 210 35.97 -2.31 -35.03
N ALA A 211 36.83 -1.55 -35.73
CA ALA A 211 38.19 -1.29 -35.28
C ALA A 211 38.24 -0.55 -33.93
N LYS A 212 37.38 0.45 -33.74
CA LYS A 212 37.14 1.11 -32.45
C LYS A 212 36.82 0.12 -31.34
N MET A 213 35.87 -0.78 -31.61
CA MET A 213 35.38 -1.70 -30.59
C MET A 213 36.41 -2.79 -30.27
N ALA A 214 37.17 -3.26 -31.26
CA ALA A 214 38.27 -4.17 -31.03
C ALA A 214 39.38 -3.55 -30.16
N LEU A 215 39.74 -2.28 -30.41
CA LEU A 215 40.69 -1.54 -29.56
C LEU A 215 40.15 -1.37 -28.13
N TYR A 216 38.86 -1.03 -27.96
CA TYR A 216 38.20 -0.98 -26.65
C TYR A 216 38.30 -2.33 -25.93
N SER A 217 37.92 -3.41 -26.60
CA SER A 217 37.82 -4.73 -25.96
C SER A 217 39.16 -5.34 -25.62
N LEU A 218 40.17 -5.19 -26.48
CA LEU A 218 41.55 -5.56 -26.16
C LEU A 218 42.07 -4.81 -24.93
N ALA A 219 41.71 -3.53 -24.77
CA ALA A 219 42.08 -2.74 -23.61
C ALA A 219 41.38 -3.18 -22.31
N TYR A 220 40.13 -3.63 -22.36
CA TYR A 220 39.42 -4.16 -21.19
C TYR A 220 39.82 -5.61 -20.84
N ILE A 221 40.10 -6.46 -21.83
CA ILE A 221 40.69 -7.80 -21.63
C ILE A 221 42.07 -7.68 -20.99
N ALA A 222 42.90 -6.76 -21.48
CA ALA A 222 44.25 -6.49 -20.98
C ALA A 222 45.21 -7.69 -21.04
N ASP A 223 45.05 -8.56 -22.03
CA ASP A 223 46.05 -9.57 -22.38
C ASP A 223 47.34 -8.84 -22.86
N PRO A 224 48.54 -9.15 -22.31
CA PRO A 224 49.79 -8.51 -22.69
C PRO A 224 50.11 -8.54 -24.20
N ALA A 225 49.64 -9.54 -24.95
CA ALA A 225 49.82 -9.60 -26.41
C ALA A 225 49.13 -8.43 -27.15
N SER A 226 48.19 -7.74 -26.49
CA SER A 226 47.48 -6.58 -27.02
C SER A 226 48.29 -5.27 -26.99
N GLU A 227 49.36 -5.17 -26.17
CA GLU A 227 50.08 -3.91 -25.91
C GLU A 227 50.57 -3.26 -27.21
N LYS A 228 51.27 -4.04 -28.05
CA LYS A 228 51.85 -3.57 -29.32
C LYS A 228 50.79 -3.03 -30.28
N THR A 229 49.63 -3.67 -30.34
CA THR A 229 48.52 -3.28 -31.22
C THR A 229 47.88 -1.96 -30.75
N LEU A 230 47.67 -1.82 -29.43
CA LEU A 230 47.11 -0.60 -28.82
C LEU A 230 48.11 0.58 -28.88
N ALA A 231 49.39 0.31 -28.72
CA ALA A 231 50.48 1.27 -28.87
C ALA A 231 50.56 1.79 -30.32
N ALA A 232 50.63 0.88 -31.30
CA ALA A 232 50.69 1.26 -32.72
C ALA A 232 49.44 2.04 -33.17
N ALA A 233 48.26 1.70 -32.65
CA ALA A 233 47.03 2.47 -32.89
C ALA A 233 47.10 3.88 -32.25
N THR A 234 47.68 4.00 -31.06
CA THR A 234 47.88 5.29 -30.36
C THR A 234 48.87 6.20 -31.10
N GLU A 235 49.98 5.64 -31.61
CA GLU A 235 50.95 6.37 -32.43
C GLU A 235 50.32 6.81 -33.76
N LYS A 236 49.54 5.94 -34.42
CA LYS A 236 48.77 6.26 -35.64
C LYS A 236 47.71 7.35 -35.40
N ALA A 237 47.13 7.40 -34.20
CA ALA A 237 46.22 8.46 -33.74
C ALA A 237 46.95 9.77 -33.33
N GLY A 238 48.29 9.79 -33.35
CA GLY A 238 49.09 10.96 -32.97
C GLY A 238 48.84 11.44 -31.53
N TYR A 239 48.47 10.52 -30.61
CA TYR A 239 48.09 10.81 -29.23
C TYR A 239 46.88 11.77 -29.06
N LYS A 240 46.10 11.99 -30.13
CA LYS A 240 44.91 12.86 -30.15
C LYS A 240 43.61 12.05 -30.19
N PHE A 241 42.49 12.71 -29.93
CA PHE A 241 41.17 12.08 -30.08
C PHE A 241 40.85 11.90 -31.58
N GLU A 242 40.50 10.67 -31.96
CA GLU A 242 40.00 10.30 -33.27
C GLU A 242 38.90 9.22 -33.14
N ASN A 243 38.25 8.85 -34.24
CA ASN A 243 37.01 8.09 -34.21
C ASN A 243 37.13 6.69 -33.58
N THR A 244 38.31 6.05 -33.68
CA THR A 244 38.60 4.72 -33.10
C THR A 244 39.01 4.76 -31.62
N ASN A 245 39.18 5.95 -31.05
CA ASN A 245 39.53 6.19 -29.64
C ASN A 245 40.78 5.42 -29.16
N ALA A 246 41.77 5.22 -30.04
CA ALA A 246 42.92 4.36 -29.77
C ALA A 246 43.69 4.77 -28.50
N VAL A 247 43.93 6.07 -28.34
CA VAL A 247 44.63 6.66 -27.18
C VAL A 247 43.86 6.44 -25.87
N GLY A 248 42.54 6.55 -25.92
CA GLY A 248 41.67 6.28 -24.76
C GLY A 248 41.69 4.81 -24.37
N SER A 249 41.63 3.92 -25.35
CA SER A 249 41.76 2.47 -25.15
C SER A 249 43.14 2.10 -24.58
N TYR A 250 44.24 2.68 -25.07
CA TYR A 250 45.58 2.37 -24.53
C TYR A 250 45.77 2.86 -23.08
N LEU A 251 45.17 3.99 -22.69
CA LEU A 251 45.11 4.41 -21.28
C LEU A 251 44.21 3.49 -20.42
N VAL A 252 43.11 2.97 -20.98
CA VAL A 252 42.32 1.92 -20.29
C VAL A 252 43.16 0.65 -20.09
N PHE A 253 43.90 0.20 -21.11
CA PHE A 253 44.79 -0.95 -21.01
C PHE A 253 45.82 -0.78 -19.88
N ALA A 254 46.49 0.37 -19.81
CA ALA A 254 47.40 0.70 -18.70
C ALA A 254 46.71 0.62 -17.32
N ASN A 255 45.46 1.11 -17.22
CA ASN A 255 44.65 1.04 -16.00
C ASN A 255 44.27 -0.41 -15.62
N GLN A 256 44.00 -1.29 -16.59
CA GLN A 256 43.76 -2.70 -16.29
C GLN A 256 45.05 -3.45 -15.94
N GLN A 257 46.17 -3.17 -16.62
CA GLN A 257 47.50 -3.69 -16.25
C GLN A 257 47.84 -3.33 -14.79
N LEU A 258 47.59 -2.08 -14.37
CA LEU A 258 47.77 -1.65 -12.99
C LEU A 258 46.92 -2.47 -11.99
N LYS A 259 45.64 -2.70 -12.30
CA LYS A 259 44.74 -3.51 -11.47
C LYS A 259 45.11 -4.99 -11.43
N ASN A 260 45.71 -5.49 -12.50
CA ASN A 260 46.28 -6.84 -12.59
C ASN A 260 47.66 -6.94 -11.88
N GLY A 261 48.12 -5.89 -11.19
CA GLY A 261 49.38 -5.85 -10.44
C GLY A 261 50.60 -5.39 -11.25
N ASN A 262 50.47 -5.23 -12.57
CA ASN A 262 51.55 -4.84 -13.47
C ASN A 262 51.78 -3.31 -13.46
N LYS A 263 52.24 -2.81 -12.30
CA LYS A 263 52.60 -1.39 -12.08
C LYS A 263 53.62 -0.89 -13.09
N GLU A 264 54.61 -1.71 -13.44
CA GLU A 264 55.71 -1.30 -14.32
C GLU A 264 55.21 -0.95 -15.72
N LEU A 265 54.44 -1.85 -16.35
CA LEU A 265 53.86 -1.60 -17.67
C LEU A 265 52.85 -0.45 -17.63
N ALA A 266 52.02 -0.38 -16.58
CA ALA A 266 51.08 0.73 -16.41
C ALA A 266 51.78 2.10 -16.28
N SER A 267 52.82 2.19 -15.46
CA SER A 267 53.60 3.41 -15.26
C SER A 267 54.38 3.79 -16.53
N LYS A 268 54.98 2.81 -17.24
CA LYS A 268 55.62 3.00 -18.56
C LYS A 268 54.66 3.64 -19.56
N ILE A 269 53.46 3.08 -19.73
CA ILE A 269 52.46 3.59 -20.69
C ILE A 269 51.93 4.96 -20.26
N ALA A 270 51.54 5.11 -18.99
CA ALA A 270 51.04 6.37 -18.46
C ALA A 270 52.08 7.50 -18.59
N LYS A 271 53.36 7.20 -18.38
CA LYS A 271 54.48 8.14 -18.54
C LYS A 271 54.72 8.52 -20.00
N ASP A 272 54.71 7.57 -20.94
CA ASP A 272 54.86 7.87 -22.38
C ASP A 272 53.74 8.80 -22.86
N VAL A 273 52.48 8.45 -22.59
CA VAL A 273 51.33 9.26 -22.99
C VAL A 273 51.36 10.63 -22.28
N TRP A 274 51.65 10.69 -20.97
CA TRP A 274 51.74 11.95 -20.23
C TRP A 274 52.80 12.89 -20.83
N THR A 275 53.99 12.37 -21.13
CA THR A 275 55.12 13.16 -21.67
C THR A 275 54.79 13.74 -23.06
N ARG A 276 53.98 13.06 -23.86
CA ARG A 276 53.63 13.45 -25.25
C ARG A 276 52.35 14.31 -25.37
N THR A 277 51.60 14.51 -24.28
CA THR A 277 50.26 15.15 -24.31
C THR A 277 50.17 16.50 -23.61
N ASN A 278 51.31 17.11 -23.25
CA ASN A 278 51.36 18.39 -22.53
C ASN A 278 50.81 19.62 -23.31
N ALA A 279 50.53 19.48 -24.60
CA ALA A 279 49.94 20.54 -25.43
C ALA A 279 48.49 20.87 -25.02
N ALA A 280 48.08 22.13 -25.20
CA ALA A 280 46.83 22.66 -24.67
C ALA A 280 45.57 21.95 -25.21
N GLU A 281 45.60 21.45 -26.44
CA GLU A 281 44.51 20.68 -27.06
C GLU A 281 44.44 19.22 -26.58
N MET A 282 45.53 18.68 -26.03
CA MET A 282 45.63 17.31 -25.51
C MET A 282 45.43 17.21 -23.99
N ILE A 283 45.10 18.33 -23.32
CA ILE A 283 45.07 18.45 -21.86
C ILE A 283 44.18 17.42 -21.13
N ASN A 284 43.11 16.94 -21.76
CA ASN A 284 42.26 15.88 -21.19
C ASN A 284 43.00 14.53 -21.11
N VAL A 285 43.80 14.22 -22.14
CA VAL A 285 44.64 13.01 -22.18
C VAL A 285 45.78 13.14 -21.18
N HIS A 286 46.36 14.34 -21.06
CA HIS A 286 47.39 14.66 -20.06
C HIS A 286 46.88 14.50 -18.61
N ILE A 287 45.65 14.92 -18.32
CA ILE A 287 44.98 14.68 -17.02
C ILE A 287 44.79 13.17 -16.76
N ALA A 288 44.31 12.42 -17.75
CA ALA A 288 44.08 10.98 -17.60
C ALA A 288 45.40 10.20 -17.39
N ALA A 289 46.44 10.55 -18.15
CA ALA A 289 47.77 9.97 -18.02
C ALA A 289 48.44 10.34 -16.69
N LEU A 290 48.31 11.59 -16.22
CA LEU A 290 48.73 12.00 -14.87
C LEU A 290 48.08 11.11 -13.80
N LYS A 291 46.76 10.90 -13.89
CA LYS A 291 46.03 10.08 -12.91
C LYS A 291 46.62 8.67 -12.82
N LEU A 292 46.80 8.00 -13.96
CA LEU A 292 47.34 6.64 -13.99
C LEU A 292 48.81 6.58 -13.55
N LEU A 293 49.61 7.60 -13.86
CA LEU A 293 50.98 7.69 -13.40
C LEU A 293 51.05 7.88 -11.87
N VAL A 294 50.13 8.65 -11.28
CA VAL A 294 49.98 8.80 -9.82
C VAL A 294 49.50 7.51 -9.15
N GLU A 295 48.59 6.76 -9.77
CA GLU A 295 48.09 5.48 -9.24
C GLU A 295 49.09 4.32 -9.43
N ALA A 296 49.98 4.38 -10.43
CA ALA A 296 50.99 3.35 -10.72
C ALA A 296 52.36 3.56 -10.07
N THR A 297 52.67 4.75 -9.57
CA THR A 297 53.97 5.11 -8.98
C THR A 297 53.86 5.39 -7.48
N ASP A 298 54.67 4.70 -6.67
CA ASP A 298 54.57 4.78 -5.21
C ASP A 298 55.13 6.10 -4.61
N ASP A 299 56.10 6.76 -5.25
CA ASP A 299 56.45 8.16 -4.97
C ASP A 299 55.80 9.11 -5.99
N ASN A 300 54.50 9.35 -5.81
CA ASN A 300 53.73 10.29 -6.62
C ASN A 300 53.70 11.72 -6.06
N GLN A 301 54.37 11.98 -4.93
CA GLN A 301 54.23 13.24 -4.20
C GLN A 301 54.77 14.44 -5.00
N GLN A 302 55.99 14.34 -5.54
CA GLN A 302 56.58 15.44 -6.30
C GLN A 302 55.83 15.70 -7.62
N LEU A 303 55.31 14.64 -8.25
CA LEU A 303 54.46 14.71 -9.44
C LEU A 303 53.16 15.49 -9.15
N LEU A 304 52.46 15.14 -8.06
CA LEU A 304 51.24 15.82 -7.62
C LEU A 304 51.49 17.28 -7.21
N LEU A 305 52.56 17.56 -6.45
CA LEU A 305 52.92 18.93 -6.03
C LEU A 305 53.25 19.83 -7.21
N THR A 306 53.92 19.29 -8.24
CA THR A 306 54.25 20.03 -9.46
C THR A 306 52.96 20.37 -10.22
N ALA A 307 52.11 19.38 -10.53
CA ALA A 307 50.85 19.59 -11.23
C ALA A 307 49.85 20.47 -10.44
N ALA A 308 49.89 20.44 -9.10
CA ALA A 308 49.10 21.32 -8.22
C ALA A 308 49.52 22.80 -8.25
N THR A 309 50.61 23.16 -8.92
CA THR A 309 51.02 24.57 -9.16
C THR A 309 50.79 25.06 -10.59
N ASP A 310 50.28 24.20 -11.47
CA ASP A 310 50.17 24.49 -12.90
C ASP A 310 49.27 25.70 -13.21
N ALA A 311 49.65 26.45 -14.25
CA ALA A 311 48.91 27.63 -14.71
C ALA A 311 47.51 27.27 -15.21
N ASN A 312 47.36 26.12 -15.88
CA ASN A 312 46.09 25.63 -16.40
C ASN A 312 45.15 25.22 -15.24
N PRO A 313 44.02 25.93 -15.03
CA PRO A 313 43.15 25.68 -13.89
C PRO A 313 42.39 24.34 -13.98
N ARG A 314 42.31 23.69 -15.15
CA ARG A 314 41.71 22.35 -15.27
C ARG A 314 42.68 21.29 -14.79
N TYR A 315 43.91 21.29 -15.29
CA TYR A 315 44.95 20.33 -14.91
C TYR A 315 45.31 20.43 -13.42
N ARG A 316 45.50 21.67 -12.91
CA ARG A 316 45.75 21.90 -11.48
C ARG A 316 44.64 21.36 -10.58
N LYS A 317 43.37 21.58 -10.94
CA LYS A 317 42.23 21.12 -10.12
C LYS A 317 42.04 19.61 -10.16
N ALA A 318 42.36 18.97 -11.29
CA ALA A 318 42.44 17.52 -11.39
C ALA A 318 43.56 16.97 -10.48
N ALA A 319 44.78 17.53 -10.56
CA ALA A 319 45.90 17.13 -9.71
C ALA A 319 45.59 17.28 -8.20
N LEU A 320 44.94 18.38 -7.80
CA LEU A 320 44.50 18.58 -6.41
C LEU A 320 43.43 17.59 -5.97
N ALA A 321 42.50 17.21 -6.85
CA ALA A 321 41.53 16.15 -6.56
C ALA A 321 42.22 14.77 -6.44
N PHE A 322 43.19 14.47 -7.31
CA PHE A 322 43.99 13.24 -7.26
C PHE A 322 44.90 13.18 -6.03
N ALA A 323 45.28 14.32 -5.43
CA ALA A 323 46.10 14.37 -4.23
C ALA A 323 45.36 13.97 -2.94
N ILE A 324 44.02 14.05 -2.90
CA ILE A 324 43.21 13.82 -1.69
C ILE A 324 43.52 12.49 -0.96
N PRO A 325 43.68 11.33 -1.63
CA PRO A 325 44.03 10.06 -0.96
C PRO A 325 45.47 10.00 -0.41
N TYR A 326 46.36 10.89 -0.88
CA TYR A 326 47.80 10.86 -0.60
C TYR A 326 48.26 11.95 0.38
N ILE A 327 47.46 13.01 0.60
CA ILE A 327 47.74 14.03 1.63
C ILE A 327 47.46 13.43 3.02
N LYS A 328 48.52 13.23 3.79
CA LYS A 328 48.51 12.60 5.12
C LYS A 328 49.44 13.37 6.07
N GLY A 329 49.44 13.02 7.35
CA GLY A 329 50.28 13.69 8.36
C GLY A 329 51.79 13.68 8.05
N GLY A 330 52.29 12.68 7.31
CA GLY A 330 53.70 12.61 6.92
C GLY A 330 54.14 13.62 5.84
N ASN A 331 53.21 14.14 5.02
CA ASN A 331 53.55 15.02 3.88
C ASN A 331 52.78 16.35 3.82
N THR A 332 51.86 16.60 4.77
CA THR A 332 51.09 17.86 4.84
C THR A 332 52.00 19.09 4.82
N ALA A 333 53.20 19.03 5.41
CA ALA A 333 54.18 20.12 5.39
C ALA A 333 54.60 20.54 3.96
N ALA A 334 54.74 19.60 3.01
CA ALA A 334 55.08 19.92 1.63
C ALA A 334 53.94 20.68 0.93
N TRP A 335 52.69 20.25 1.16
CA TRP A 335 51.49 20.93 0.66
C TRP A 335 51.32 22.32 1.26
N VAL A 336 51.62 22.52 2.54
CA VAL A 336 51.66 23.84 3.20
C VAL A 336 52.77 24.74 2.61
N ASN A 337 53.95 24.20 2.32
CA ASN A 337 55.03 24.96 1.69
C ASN A 337 54.68 25.40 0.26
N THR A 338 54.05 24.53 -0.52
CA THR A 338 53.52 24.86 -1.86
C THR A 338 52.37 25.87 -1.77
N MET A 339 51.44 25.70 -0.83
CA MET A 339 50.37 26.66 -0.52
C MET A 339 50.95 28.04 -0.23
N ASN A 340 51.98 28.15 0.62
CA ASN A 340 52.57 29.43 1.01
C ASN A 340 53.17 30.17 -0.20
N LYS A 341 53.93 29.46 -1.06
CA LYS A 341 54.57 30.01 -2.26
C LYS A 341 53.59 30.38 -3.39
N ALA A 342 52.37 29.82 -3.39
CA ALA A 342 51.40 29.98 -4.46
C ALA A 342 50.74 31.38 -4.54
N GLY A 343 50.36 31.79 -5.76
CA GLY A 343 49.47 32.94 -6.01
C GLY A 343 48.03 32.69 -5.55
N ASN A 344 47.23 33.74 -5.40
CA ASN A 344 45.94 33.70 -4.67
C ASN A 344 44.94 32.62 -5.12
N GLU A 345 44.76 32.40 -6.43
CA GLU A 345 43.83 31.37 -6.94
C GLU A 345 44.32 29.94 -6.61
N VAL A 346 45.59 29.65 -6.92
CA VAL A 346 46.27 28.38 -6.60
C VAL A 346 46.25 28.12 -5.08
N LYS A 347 46.52 29.16 -4.29
CA LYS A 347 46.48 29.16 -2.82
C LYS A 347 45.09 28.81 -2.28
N ALA A 348 44.03 29.41 -2.82
CA ALA A 348 42.66 29.06 -2.44
C ALA A 348 42.27 27.63 -2.85
N ASP A 349 42.68 27.18 -4.05
CA ASP A 349 42.46 25.80 -4.51
C ASP A 349 43.16 24.77 -3.57
N ILE A 350 44.39 25.05 -3.12
CA ILE A 350 45.12 24.19 -2.17
C ILE A 350 44.47 24.21 -0.77
N ILE A 351 44.07 25.38 -0.24
CA ILE A 351 43.40 25.48 1.08
C ILE A 351 42.11 24.66 1.09
N ASN A 352 41.28 24.79 0.05
CA ASN A 352 40.05 23.99 -0.13
C ASN A 352 40.31 22.49 -0.26
N THR A 353 41.52 22.09 -0.68
CA THR A 353 41.91 20.68 -0.78
C THR A 353 42.37 20.17 0.59
N LEU A 354 43.19 20.94 1.32
CA LEU A 354 43.61 20.64 2.70
C LEU A 354 42.42 20.54 3.66
N GLY A 355 41.34 21.29 3.43
CA GLY A 355 40.08 21.19 4.18
C GLY A 355 39.34 19.86 4.04
N LYS A 356 39.63 19.05 3.01
CA LYS A 356 38.92 17.79 2.69
C LYS A 356 39.64 16.53 3.18
N VAL A 357 40.78 16.69 3.84
CA VAL A 357 41.70 15.62 4.26
C VAL A 357 42.07 15.81 5.73
N PRO A 358 42.58 14.78 6.44
CA PRO A 358 43.00 14.90 7.85
C PRO A 358 44.31 15.69 8.03
N ALA A 359 44.47 16.82 7.34
CA ALA A 359 45.65 17.69 7.36
C ALA A 359 45.69 18.61 8.59
N GLY A 360 45.46 18.08 9.80
CA GLY A 360 45.41 18.88 11.04
C GLY A 360 46.67 19.72 11.30
N GLN A 361 47.83 19.28 10.80
CA GLN A 361 49.08 20.06 10.85
C GLN A 361 49.05 21.36 10.02
N ALA A 362 48.19 21.45 9.00
CA ALA A 362 48.02 22.67 8.21
C ALA A 362 47.20 23.73 8.93
N LEU A 363 46.56 23.42 10.07
CA LEU A 363 45.57 24.29 10.70
C LEU A 363 46.11 25.68 11.04
N ASP A 364 47.26 25.80 11.70
CA ASP A 364 47.83 27.11 12.02
C ASP A 364 48.51 27.82 10.83
N ALA A 365 48.67 27.15 9.68
CA ALA A 365 48.98 27.81 8.41
C ALA A 365 47.70 28.39 7.79
N ILE A 366 46.62 27.60 7.72
CA ILE A 366 45.33 28.00 7.15
C ILE A 366 44.68 29.13 7.96
N VAL A 367 44.68 29.06 9.29
CA VAL A 367 44.10 30.08 10.18
C VAL A 367 44.70 31.48 9.96
N LYS A 368 45.97 31.59 9.56
CA LYS A 368 46.60 32.88 9.23
C LYS A 368 45.91 33.60 8.06
N HIS A 369 45.13 32.89 7.23
CA HIS A 369 44.40 33.45 6.11
C HIS A 369 42.99 33.99 6.46
N PHE A 370 42.51 33.89 7.71
CA PHE A 370 41.24 34.50 8.15
C PHE A 370 41.17 36.02 7.90
N ASN A 371 42.32 36.70 7.93
CA ASN A 371 42.44 38.14 7.66
C ASN A 371 43.02 38.45 6.26
N ASN A 372 42.96 37.50 5.33
CA ASN A 372 43.51 37.72 3.98
C ASN A 372 42.68 38.75 3.19
N LYS A 373 43.36 39.64 2.46
CA LYS A 373 42.71 40.67 1.61
C LYS A 373 41.97 40.07 0.40
N ASN A 374 42.34 38.87 -0.07
CA ASN A 374 41.62 38.18 -1.13
C ASN A 374 40.44 37.38 -0.54
N PRO A 375 39.18 37.61 -1.00
CA PRO A 375 38.01 36.98 -0.40
C PRO A 375 37.93 35.47 -0.63
N LYS A 376 38.42 34.94 -1.76
CA LYS A 376 38.47 33.49 -2.02
C LYS A 376 39.39 32.79 -1.02
N VAL A 377 40.57 33.37 -0.79
CA VAL A 377 41.56 32.85 0.18
C VAL A 377 41.01 32.92 1.62
N LYS A 378 40.31 34.01 1.98
CA LYS A 378 39.64 34.14 3.29
C LYS A 378 38.57 33.05 3.49
N LEU A 379 37.63 32.92 2.54
CA LEU A 379 36.49 32.02 2.67
C LEU A 379 36.92 30.54 2.66
N ALA A 380 37.85 30.17 1.78
CA ALA A 380 38.48 28.85 1.78
C ALA A 380 39.13 28.52 3.14
N ALA A 381 39.79 29.50 3.77
CA ALA A 381 40.44 29.31 5.06
C ALA A 381 39.43 29.08 6.20
N ILE A 382 38.33 29.82 6.25
CA ILE A 382 37.27 29.64 7.25
C ILE A 382 36.67 28.22 7.14
N ASP A 383 36.36 27.78 5.91
CA ASP A 383 35.76 26.48 5.64
C ASP A 383 36.70 25.30 5.97
N ALA A 384 37.93 25.36 5.48
CA ALA A 384 38.94 24.34 5.73
C ALA A 384 39.32 24.24 7.22
N ALA A 385 39.41 25.38 7.93
CA ALA A 385 39.82 25.42 9.33
C ALA A 385 38.79 24.77 10.27
N VAL A 386 37.48 24.89 10.01
CA VAL A 386 36.47 24.10 10.76
C VAL A 386 36.55 22.63 10.38
N SER A 387 36.69 22.32 9.10
CA SER A 387 36.67 20.94 8.61
C SER A 387 37.78 20.08 9.22
N ILE A 388 38.98 20.65 9.44
CA ILE A 388 40.12 19.95 10.07
C ILE A 388 40.32 20.27 11.56
N GLY A 389 39.73 21.36 12.07
CA GLY A 389 40.02 21.92 13.40
C GLY A 389 38.86 21.92 14.40
N GLN A 390 37.61 21.85 13.94
CA GLN A 390 36.39 21.77 14.77
C GLN A 390 36.37 22.79 15.94
N ASP A 391 36.27 22.30 17.18
CA ASP A 391 36.27 23.07 18.43
C ASP A 391 37.49 24.01 18.56
N LYS A 392 38.66 23.56 18.10
CA LYS A 392 39.95 24.26 18.25
C LYS A 392 40.03 25.59 17.50
N VAL A 393 39.09 25.85 16.59
CA VAL A 393 38.96 27.14 15.88
C VAL A 393 37.77 27.99 16.33
N LEU A 394 36.88 27.48 17.19
CA LEU A 394 35.68 28.20 17.63
C LEU A 394 36.03 29.57 18.25
N SER A 395 36.99 29.62 19.16
CA SER A 395 37.45 30.88 19.77
C SER A 395 38.04 31.87 18.75
N LYS A 396 38.74 31.36 17.73
CA LYS A 396 39.30 32.16 16.64
C LYS A 396 38.20 32.70 15.71
N LEU A 397 37.14 31.94 15.46
CA LEU A 397 35.98 32.35 14.65
C LEU A 397 35.05 33.31 15.40
N LEU A 398 34.75 33.07 16.68
CA LEU A 398 33.97 34.02 17.50
C LEU A 398 34.67 35.38 17.59
N LYS A 399 36.02 35.40 17.68
CA LYS A 399 36.82 36.63 17.60
C LYS A 399 36.73 37.32 16.23
N LEU A 400 36.67 36.56 15.14
CA LEU A 400 36.48 37.08 13.78
C LEU A 400 35.08 37.69 13.58
N MET A 401 34.03 36.98 14.02
CA MET A 401 32.61 37.39 13.93
C MET A 401 32.32 38.71 14.65
N LYS A 402 33.09 39.05 15.68
CA LYS A 402 32.90 40.26 16.49
C LYS A 402 32.91 41.56 15.65
N ASN A 403 33.83 41.64 14.69
CA ASN A 403 34.01 42.80 13.81
C ASN A 403 33.73 42.49 12.32
N ALA A 404 33.21 41.31 12.00
CA ALA A 404 33.02 40.83 10.62
C ALA A 404 32.05 41.68 9.77
N ASP A 405 32.32 41.76 8.47
CA ASP A 405 31.32 42.08 7.44
C ASP A 405 30.24 40.97 7.34
N SER A 406 29.11 41.25 6.67
CA SER A 406 27.99 40.31 6.56
C SER A 406 28.38 38.97 5.93
N THR A 407 29.18 38.99 4.87
CA THR A 407 29.70 37.80 4.19
C THR A 407 30.56 36.94 5.10
N THR A 408 31.49 37.56 5.84
CA THR A 408 32.38 36.88 6.79
C THR A 408 31.62 36.37 8.01
N LEU A 409 30.60 37.10 8.48
CA LEU A 409 29.72 36.69 9.59
C LEU A 409 28.86 35.47 9.20
N GLN A 410 28.26 35.48 8.01
CA GLN A 410 27.49 34.35 7.49
C GLN A 410 28.36 33.11 7.29
N ALA A 411 29.51 33.26 6.61
CA ALA A 411 30.45 32.14 6.39
C ALA A 411 30.94 31.54 7.72
N SER A 412 31.17 32.36 8.74
CA SER A 412 31.54 31.89 10.08
C SER A 412 30.38 31.15 10.77
N SER A 413 29.14 31.63 10.62
CA SER A 413 27.93 30.97 11.16
C SER A 413 27.72 29.60 10.53
N ASP A 414 27.76 29.49 9.20
CA ASP A 414 27.58 28.22 8.49
C ASP A 414 28.76 27.25 8.68
N ALA A 415 29.93 27.75 9.05
CA ALA A 415 31.03 26.92 9.54
C ALA A 415 30.74 26.40 10.97
N ILE A 416 30.33 27.26 11.92
CA ILE A 416 29.99 26.86 13.30
C ILE A 416 28.82 25.88 13.35
N LYS A 417 27.79 26.01 12.50
CA LYS A 417 26.68 25.03 12.41
C LYS A 417 27.17 23.59 12.16
N ARG A 418 28.25 23.43 11.38
CA ARG A 418 28.85 22.14 11.02
C ARG A 418 29.79 21.57 12.09
N MET A 419 30.05 22.29 13.18
CA MET A 419 30.81 21.76 14.32
C MET A 419 30.01 20.69 15.06
N LYS A 420 30.69 19.63 15.48
CA LYS A 420 30.12 18.54 16.29
C LYS A 420 30.13 18.90 17.79
N GLY A 421 29.32 18.19 18.57
CA GLY A 421 29.27 18.31 20.04
C GLY A 421 28.37 19.42 20.58
N THR A 422 27.98 19.29 21.85
CA THR A 422 27.21 20.26 22.63
C THR A 422 28.06 21.39 23.19
N ASP A 423 29.35 21.12 23.42
CA ASP A 423 30.23 21.92 24.27
C ASP A 423 30.58 23.27 23.66
N ILE A 424 30.34 23.42 22.35
CA ILE A 424 30.45 24.70 21.63
C ILE A 424 29.38 25.73 22.04
N THR A 425 28.29 25.30 22.69
CA THR A 425 27.17 26.19 23.06
C THR A 425 27.54 27.20 24.15
N ALA A 426 28.30 26.82 25.17
CA ALA A 426 28.72 27.74 26.23
C ALA A 426 29.68 28.85 25.72
N PRO A 427 30.70 28.58 24.88
CA PRO A 427 31.46 29.63 24.20
C PRO A 427 30.63 30.54 23.28
N ILE A 428 29.63 30.00 22.58
CA ILE A 428 28.69 30.80 21.76
C ILE A 428 27.88 31.74 22.66
N ALA A 429 27.32 31.24 23.76
CA ALA A 429 26.56 32.00 24.75
C ALA A 429 27.41 33.12 25.38
N ALA A 430 28.62 32.80 25.85
CA ALA A 430 29.54 33.78 26.43
C ALA A 430 30.00 34.88 25.45
N ALA A 431 29.94 34.62 24.14
CA ALA A 431 30.25 35.63 23.12
C ALA A 431 29.13 36.66 22.91
N ILE A 432 27.87 36.37 23.28
CA ILE A 432 26.71 37.24 23.02
C ILE A 432 26.86 38.61 23.69
N PRO A 433 27.06 38.76 25.02
CA PRO A 433 26.95 40.06 25.68
C PRO A 433 27.99 41.09 25.21
N SER A 434 29.14 40.63 24.72
CA SER A 434 30.22 41.52 24.25
C SER A 434 30.23 41.78 22.74
N SER A 435 29.25 41.26 21.99
CA SER A 435 29.16 41.36 20.52
C SER A 435 28.24 42.48 20.06
N LYS A 436 28.45 43.01 18.84
CA LYS A 436 27.53 43.95 18.18
C LYS A 436 26.17 43.31 17.87
N PRO A 437 25.05 44.07 17.76
CA PRO A 437 23.70 43.53 17.60
C PRO A 437 23.52 42.51 16.47
N SER A 438 24.08 42.78 15.29
CA SER A 438 24.04 41.85 14.14
C SER A 438 24.76 40.53 14.39
N THR A 439 25.83 40.54 15.21
CA THR A 439 26.50 39.32 15.67
C THR A 439 25.73 38.64 16.81
N GLN A 440 25.08 39.40 17.70
CA GLN A 440 24.22 38.85 18.77
C GLN A 440 23.06 38.03 18.22
N ILE A 441 22.34 38.54 17.20
CA ILE A 441 21.25 37.82 16.53
C ILE A 441 21.74 36.49 15.94
N VAL A 442 22.91 36.49 15.28
CA VAL A 442 23.49 35.28 14.68
C VAL A 442 23.87 34.24 15.74
N LEU A 443 24.39 34.68 16.90
CA LEU A 443 24.74 33.78 18.01
C LEU A 443 23.48 33.23 18.73
N LEU A 444 22.43 34.03 18.91
CA LEU A 444 21.13 33.56 19.43
C LEU A 444 20.50 32.52 18.50
N ASN A 445 20.50 32.78 17.18
CA ASN A 445 20.03 31.83 16.18
C ASN A 445 20.87 30.54 16.16
N LEU A 446 22.18 30.61 16.45
CA LEU A 446 23.02 29.42 16.60
C LEU A 446 22.62 28.58 17.83
N LEU A 447 22.35 29.20 18.99
CA LEU A 447 21.85 28.48 20.18
C LEU A 447 20.49 27.82 19.92
N ALA A 448 19.55 28.55 19.30
CA ALA A 448 18.24 28.02 18.92
C ALA A 448 18.35 26.84 17.94
N SER A 449 19.20 26.97 16.90
CA SER A 449 19.40 25.93 15.88
C SER A 449 20.05 24.64 16.40
N ARG A 450 20.55 24.65 17.65
CA ARG A 450 21.19 23.49 18.30
C ARG A 450 20.43 22.95 19.51
N ALA A 451 19.23 23.47 19.82
CA ALA A 451 18.51 23.18 21.06
C ALA A 451 19.41 23.26 22.30
N ALA A 452 20.05 24.42 22.47
CA ALA A 452 21.08 24.64 23.49
C ALA A 452 20.50 24.83 24.90
N ASN A 453 19.68 23.89 25.39
CA ASN A 453 18.81 24.06 26.56
C ASN A 453 19.54 24.52 27.84
N VAL A 454 20.75 24.00 28.06
CA VAL A 454 21.65 24.38 29.16
C VAL A 454 22.18 25.82 29.10
N GLN A 455 21.84 26.57 28.05
CA GLN A 455 22.20 27.99 27.84
C GLN A 455 20.98 28.93 27.85
N LEU A 456 19.81 28.49 28.37
CA LEU A 456 18.61 29.33 28.41
C LEU A 456 18.87 30.69 29.07
N GLU A 457 19.60 30.74 30.19
CA GLU A 457 19.95 31.99 30.88
C GLU A 457 20.64 33.03 29.97
N ALA A 458 21.47 32.57 29.03
CA ALA A 458 22.14 33.46 28.07
C ALA A 458 21.17 34.05 27.04
N VAL A 459 20.10 33.32 26.69
CA VAL A 459 18.98 33.82 25.87
C VAL A 459 18.09 34.75 26.71
N TYR A 460 17.77 34.35 27.94
CA TYR A 460 16.90 35.07 28.87
C TYR A 460 17.47 36.46 29.21
N ALA A 461 18.78 36.56 29.41
CA ALA A 461 19.49 37.82 29.60
C ALA A 461 19.34 38.81 28.41
N GLN A 462 19.09 38.31 27.19
CA GLN A 462 18.88 39.16 26.01
C GLN A 462 17.43 39.65 25.85
N LEU A 463 16.46 39.10 26.60
CA LEU A 463 15.07 39.59 26.60
C LEU A 463 14.95 41.04 27.07
N LYS A 464 15.91 41.52 27.88
CA LYS A 464 16.00 42.89 28.39
C LYS A 464 17.11 43.73 27.72
N ASN A 465 17.64 43.28 26.57
CA ASN A 465 18.63 44.02 25.76
C ASN A 465 18.04 45.34 25.22
N THR A 466 18.83 46.41 25.13
CA THR A 466 18.39 47.72 24.63
C THR A 466 17.97 47.69 23.15
N HIS A 467 18.62 46.87 22.34
CA HIS A 467 18.37 46.69 20.91
C HIS A 467 17.10 45.86 20.65
N PRO A 468 16.03 46.44 20.06
CA PRO A 468 14.78 45.71 19.79
C PRO A 468 14.99 44.46 18.94
N GLU A 469 15.84 44.53 17.92
CA GLU A 469 16.17 43.43 17.02
C GLU A 469 16.82 42.24 17.74
N VAL A 470 17.54 42.49 18.83
CA VAL A 470 18.16 41.43 19.66
C VAL A 470 17.13 40.85 20.64
N ARG A 471 16.24 41.67 21.23
CA ARG A 471 15.12 41.16 22.04
C ARG A 471 14.21 40.24 21.24
N THR A 472 13.85 40.63 20.01
CA THR A 472 13.02 39.80 19.12
C THR A 472 13.69 38.47 18.79
N ALA A 473 15.00 38.45 18.51
CA ALA A 473 15.75 37.22 18.31
C ALA A 473 15.81 36.34 19.58
N ALA A 474 15.91 36.94 20.76
CA ALA A 474 15.92 36.23 22.04
C ALA A 474 14.56 35.57 22.35
N TYR A 475 13.46 36.31 22.20
CA TYR A 475 12.11 35.75 22.35
C TYR A 475 11.81 34.64 21.33
N ALA A 476 12.28 34.78 20.08
CA ALA A 476 12.16 33.73 19.06
C ALA A 476 12.99 32.47 19.39
N ALA A 477 14.12 32.61 20.06
CA ALA A 477 14.96 31.48 20.48
C ALA A 477 14.36 30.67 21.65
N LEU A 478 13.50 31.26 22.49
CA LEU A 478 12.94 30.59 23.67
C LEU A 478 12.23 29.27 23.32
N SER A 479 11.41 29.24 22.25
CA SER A 479 10.68 28.03 21.84
C SER A 479 11.55 26.92 21.23
N SER A 480 12.86 27.13 21.11
CA SER A 480 13.84 26.12 20.68
C SER A 480 14.86 25.77 21.77
N VAL A 481 14.80 26.42 22.94
CA VAL A 481 15.82 26.30 24.01
C VAL A 481 15.18 25.97 25.37
N ALA A 482 13.94 26.39 25.62
CA ALA A 482 13.25 26.05 26.87
C ALA A 482 12.63 24.64 26.82
N ILE A 483 12.71 23.94 27.96
CA ILE A 483 12.14 22.60 28.19
C ILE A 483 11.22 22.61 29.43
N SER A 484 10.60 21.46 29.74
CA SER A 484 9.78 21.21 30.94
C SER A 484 10.32 21.86 32.22
N ASP A 485 11.62 21.77 32.43
CA ASP A 485 12.30 22.20 33.65
C ASP A 485 12.30 23.74 33.81
N ASN A 486 12.10 24.46 32.69
CA ASN A 486 12.03 25.92 32.65
C ASN A 486 10.59 26.46 32.78
N LEU A 487 9.58 25.60 32.90
CA LEU A 487 8.18 26.04 33.02
C LEU A 487 7.96 27.11 34.11
N PRO A 488 8.53 27.03 35.33
CA PRO A 488 8.39 28.08 36.34
C PRO A 488 8.93 29.45 35.89
N GLN A 489 10.05 29.47 35.14
CA GLN A 489 10.61 30.69 34.59
C GLN A 489 9.70 31.27 33.49
N LEU A 490 9.20 30.41 32.58
CA LEU A 490 8.30 30.82 31.52
C LEU A 490 6.93 31.30 32.04
N PHE A 491 6.41 30.73 33.13
CA PHE A 491 5.19 31.20 33.78
C PHE A 491 5.35 32.59 34.39
N ASN A 492 6.47 32.86 35.06
CA ASN A 492 6.79 34.20 35.55
C ASN A 492 6.97 35.19 34.39
N LEU A 493 7.67 34.80 33.32
CA LEU A 493 7.83 35.60 32.13
C LEU A 493 6.48 35.91 31.45
N LEU A 494 5.55 34.96 31.38
CA LEU A 494 4.22 35.17 30.82
C LEU A 494 3.42 36.23 31.60
N ASN A 495 3.64 36.32 32.91
CA ASN A 495 3.05 37.36 33.75
C ASN A 495 3.71 38.74 33.53
N GLU A 496 5.05 38.80 33.41
CA GLU A 496 5.83 40.03 33.15
C GLU A 496 5.64 40.60 31.73
N SER A 497 5.60 39.76 30.70
CA SER A 497 5.50 40.17 29.29
C SER A 497 4.17 40.88 28.97
N THR A 498 4.16 41.69 27.90
CA THR A 498 2.94 42.33 27.37
C THR A 498 2.94 42.33 25.83
N GLY A 499 1.76 42.30 25.22
CA GLY A 499 1.61 42.41 23.76
C GLY A 499 2.25 41.25 22.99
N ALA A 500 3.11 41.57 22.00
CA ALA A 500 3.73 40.55 21.15
C ALA A 500 4.59 39.55 21.92
N ASP A 501 5.19 39.98 23.03
CA ASP A 501 6.05 39.15 23.89
C ASP A 501 5.25 38.00 24.53
N GLU A 502 4.00 38.25 24.95
CA GLU A 502 3.12 37.21 25.54
C GLU A 502 2.90 36.03 24.58
N LEU A 503 2.79 36.32 23.29
CA LEU A 503 2.61 35.31 22.24
C LEU A 503 3.89 34.53 21.93
N ALA A 504 5.06 35.13 22.15
CA ALA A 504 6.34 34.42 22.07
C ALA A 504 6.53 33.49 23.28
N VAL A 505 6.18 33.96 24.49
CA VAL A 505 6.24 33.14 25.71
C VAL A 505 5.20 32.02 25.69
N GLN A 506 3.98 32.26 25.19
CA GLN A 506 2.98 31.20 24.97
C GLN A 506 3.52 30.11 24.02
N LYS A 507 4.22 30.47 22.94
CA LYS A 507 4.87 29.50 22.04
C LYS A 507 5.99 28.73 22.73
N ALA A 508 6.79 29.39 23.57
CA ALA A 508 7.82 28.73 24.37
C ALA A 508 7.22 27.75 25.40
N LEU A 509 6.10 28.12 26.04
CA LEU A 509 5.34 27.22 26.91
C LEU A 509 4.79 26.01 26.16
N VAL A 510 4.16 26.22 24.99
CA VAL A 510 3.66 25.12 24.13
C VAL A 510 4.80 24.17 23.71
N ALA A 511 6.00 24.68 23.42
CA ALA A 511 7.17 23.84 23.14
C ALA A 511 7.63 23.06 24.39
N ALA A 512 7.76 23.74 25.53
CA ALA A 512 8.25 23.17 26.78
C ALA A 512 7.33 22.11 27.39
N VAL A 513 5.99 22.27 27.29
CA VAL A 513 5.05 21.24 27.81
C VAL A 513 5.03 19.97 26.97
N ASN A 514 5.40 20.06 25.69
CA ASN A 514 5.43 18.91 24.78
C ASN A 514 6.68 18.02 24.97
N SER A 515 7.63 18.39 25.84
CA SER A 515 8.82 17.58 26.15
C SER A 515 8.72 16.73 27.43
N GLY A 516 7.56 16.73 28.12
CA GLY A 516 7.40 16.13 29.44
C GLY A 516 6.32 15.05 29.56
N ASP A 517 6.11 14.55 30.79
CA ASP A 517 4.99 13.68 31.16
C ASP A 517 3.67 14.45 31.07
N SER A 518 2.89 14.16 30.04
CA SER A 518 1.67 14.93 29.72
C SER A 518 0.67 15.04 30.87
N THR A 519 0.54 14.03 31.74
CA THR A 519 -0.47 14.05 32.82
C THR A 519 -0.02 15.00 33.93
N LYS A 520 1.23 14.84 34.42
CA LYS A 520 1.79 15.74 35.43
C LYS A 520 1.91 17.17 34.92
N THR A 521 2.23 17.35 33.64
CA THR A 521 2.33 18.68 33.03
C THR A 521 0.96 19.36 32.92
N VAL A 522 -0.13 18.64 32.66
CA VAL A 522 -1.49 19.20 32.74
C VAL A 522 -1.81 19.69 34.16
N GLU A 523 -1.49 18.92 35.20
CA GLU A 523 -1.73 19.33 36.59
C GLU A 523 -0.95 20.61 36.96
N ILE A 524 0.32 20.70 36.57
CA ILE A 524 1.17 21.89 36.78
C ILE A 524 0.59 23.11 36.03
N VAL A 525 0.19 22.95 34.77
CA VAL A 525 -0.37 24.03 33.94
C VAL A 525 -1.71 24.52 34.49
N LEU A 526 -2.58 23.61 34.97
CA LEU A 526 -3.85 23.97 35.61
C LEU A 526 -3.64 24.69 36.96
N ALA A 527 -2.71 24.20 37.80
CA ALA A 527 -2.38 24.85 39.06
C ALA A 527 -1.86 26.28 38.85
N GLN A 528 -1.00 26.49 37.84
CA GLN A 528 -0.49 27.81 37.49
C GLN A 528 -1.56 28.72 36.87
N MET A 529 -2.45 28.18 36.03
CA MET A 529 -3.57 28.94 35.45
C MET A 529 -4.52 29.46 36.53
N ASN A 530 -4.74 28.69 37.59
CA ASN A 530 -5.61 29.10 38.70
C ASN A 530 -5.04 30.26 39.53
N THR A 531 -3.71 30.38 39.63
CA THR A 531 -3.03 31.48 40.33
C THR A 531 -2.66 32.66 39.43
N ALA A 532 -2.73 32.50 38.11
CA ALA A 532 -2.43 33.57 37.15
C ALA A 532 -3.45 34.73 37.22
N PRO A 533 -3.02 35.99 36.96
CA PRO A 533 -3.94 37.13 36.86
C PRO A 533 -5.04 36.88 35.82
N GLU A 534 -6.26 37.36 36.08
CA GLU A 534 -7.45 37.03 35.26
C GLU A 534 -7.24 37.29 33.76
N LYS A 535 -6.61 38.41 33.40
CA LYS A 535 -6.28 38.77 32.00
C LYS A 535 -5.30 37.81 31.31
N LYS A 536 -4.53 37.03 32.07
CA LYS A 536 -3.52 36.07 31.59
C LYS A 536 -4.08 34.65 31.42
N LYS A 537 -5.18 34.29 32.11
CA LYS A 537 -5.73 32.91 32.10
C LYS A 537 -6.04 32.38 30.69
N ALA A 538 -6.56 33.23 29.82
CA ALA A 538 -6.82 32.91 28.41
C ALA A 538 -5.58 32.41 27.63
N LEU A 539 -4.36 32.79 28.05
CA LEU A 539 -3.12 32.35 27.42
C LEU A 539 -2.80 30.87 27.72
N PHE A 540 -3.34 30.31 28.80
CA PHE A 540 -3.12 28.91 29.18
C PHE A 540 -3.97 27.94 28.35
N TYR A 541 -5.12 28.35 27.80
CA TYR A 541 -6.01 27.44 27.06
C TYR A 541 -5.35 26.82 25.83
N LYS A 542 -4.46 27.55 25.14
CA LYS A 542 -3.69 27.01 23.99
C LYS A 542 -2.56 26.06 24.41
N VAL A 543 -2.07 26.17 25.65
CA VAL A 543 -1.11 25.23 26.26
C VAL A 543 -1.83 23.94 26.68
N LEU A 544 -3.04 24.07 27.25
CA LEU A 544 -3.92 22.93 27.53
C LEU A 544 -4.38 22.22 26.25
N ALA A 545 -4.57 22.95 25.14
CA ALA A 545 -4.94 22.37 23.84
C ALA A 545 -3.80 21.58 23.17
N SER A 546 -2.53 21.97 23.36
CA SER A 546 -1.39 21.18 22.88
C SER A 546 -1.12 19.95 23.74
N LEU A 547 -1.39 20.03 25.06
CA LEU A 547 -1.35 18.88 25.97
C LEU A 547 -2.52 17.90 25.73
N GLY A 548 -3.72 18.42 25.45
CA GLY A 548 -4.93 17.63 25.23
C GLY A 548 -5.38 16.83 26.46
N GLY A 549 -6.18 15.78 26.24
CA GLY A 549 -6.69 14.91 27.29
C GLY A 549 -7.89 15.47 28.08
N ASN A 550 -8.56 14.59 28.83
CA ASN A 550 -9.88 14.89 29.42
C ASN A 550 -9.86 16.03 30.45
N GLN A 551 -8.85 16.12 31.32
CA GLN A 551 -8.76 17.21 32.32
C GLN A 551 -8.64 18.59 31.64
N SER A 552 -7.75 18.70 30.64
CA SER A 552 -7.61 19.89 29.79
C SER A 552 -8.91 20.22 29.07
N LEU A 553 -9.57 19.22 28.47
CA LEU A 553 -10.80 19.40 27.71
C LEU A 553 -11.94 19.91 28.58
N THR A 554 -12.12 19.33 29.77
CA THR A 554 -13.07 19.82 30.78
C THR A 554 -12.77 21.26 31.18
N ALA A 555 -11.52 21.57 31.55
CA ALA A 555 -11.14 22.91 31.99
C ALA A 555 -11.40 24.00 30.93
N VAL A 556 -11.09 23.75 29.65
CA VAL A 556 -11.34 24.68 28.56
C VAL A 556 -12.84 24.75 28.19
N THR A 557 -13.56 23.62 28.28
CA THR A 557 -15.02 23.58 28.03
C THR A 557 -15.81 24.31 29.11
N ASP A 558 -15.41 24.20 30.38
CA ASP A 558 -16.06 24.89 31.50
C ASP A 558 -15.71 26.38 31.52
N ALA A 559 -14.50 26.76 31.09
CA ALA A 559 -14.14 28.15 30.81
C ALA A 559 -15.03 28.78 29.71
N TYR A 560 -15.48 28.01 28.71
CA TYR A 560 -16.49 28.47 27.76
C TYR A 560 -17.87 28.65 28.41
N LYS A 561 -18.33 27.69 29.23
CA LYS A 561 -19.66 27.76 29.89
C LYS A 561 -19.79 28.94 30.85
N ALA A 562 -18.75 29.20 31.65
CA ALA A 562 -18.77 30.19 32.73
C ALA A 562 -18.11 31.54 32.37
N GLY A 563 -17.42 31.63 31.23
CA GLY A 563 -16.65 32.80 30.82
C GLY A 563 -17.49 33.93 30.22
N ASN A 564 -16.92 35.14 30.21
CA ASN A 564 -17.38 36.24 29.36
C ASN A 564 -16.94 36.03 27.90
N GLU A 565 -17.37 36.90 26.97
CA GLU A 565 -17.08 36.76 25.54
C GLU A 565 -15.58 36.63 25.19
N THR A 566 -14.68 37.28 25.95
CA THR A 566 -13.23 37.18 25.74
C THR A 566 -12.72 35.79 26.12
N THR A 567 -13.15 35.29 27.27
CA THR A 567 -12.84 33.94 27.75
C THR A 567 -13.42 32.88 26.82
N GLN A 568 -14.67 33.07 26.37
CA GLN A 568 -15.38 32.19 25.45
C GLN A 568 -14.70 32.11 24.09
N LYS A 569 -14.29 33.25 23.52
CA LYS A 569 -13.50 33.28 22.28
C LYS A 569 -12.18 32.52 22.44
N ALA A 570 -11.43 32.79 23.50
CA ALA A 570 -10.15 32.12 23.76
C ALA A 570 -10.32 30.59 23.96
N ALA A 571 -11.42 30.17 24.59
CA ALA A 571 -11.75 28.75 24.75
C ALA A 571 -12.11 28.08 23.41
N ILE A 572 -12.93 28.70 22.54
CA ILE A 572 -13.20 28.17 21.20
C ILE A 572 -11.91 28.12 20.36
N GLU A 573 -11.08 29.16 20.38
CA GLU A 573 -9.79 29.15 19.67
C GLU A 573 -8.87 28.00 20.14
N ALA A 574 -8.90 27.67 21.44
CA ALA A 574 -8.17 26.52 21.98
C ALA A 574 -8.78 25.18 21.55
N LEU A 575 -10.10 25.01 21.62
CA LEU A 575 -10.80 23.81 21.15
C LEU A 575 -10.60 23.59 19.63
N ALA A 576 -10.62 24.65 18.81
CA ALA A 576 -10.28 24.59 17.39
C ALA A 576 -8.79 24.31 17.12
N ALA A 577 -7.92 24.56 18.10
CA ALA A 577 -6.49 24.29 18.07
C ALA A 577 -6.06 22.98 18.75
N TRP A 578 -7.01 22.16 19.22
CA TRP A 578 -6.74 20.89 19.92
C TRP A 578 -5.82 19.97 19.12
N LYS A 579 -4.92 19.26 19.83
CA LYS A 579 -3.94 18.36 19.21
C LYS A 579 -4.54 17.15 18.48
N ASP A 580 -5.78 16.79 18.81
CA ASP A 580 -6.48 15.60 18.36
C ASP A 580 -8.00 15.86 18.27
N ALA A 581 -8.76 14.87 17.77
CA ALA A 581 -10.19 15.01 17.51
C ALA A 581 -11.10 14.90 18.76
N THR A 582 -10.56 14.81 19.98
CA THR A 582 -11.40 14.63 21.20
C THR A 582 -12.27 15.84 21.52
N ALA A 583 -11.82 17.05 21.18
CA ALA A 583 -12.59 18.28 21.38
C ALA A 583 -13.75 18.47 20.37
N SER A 584 -13.88 17.60 19.36
CA SER A 584 -14.91 17.70 18.32
C SER A 584 -16.33 17.66 18.90
N ALA A 585 -16.56 16.81 19.91
CA ALA A 585 -17.82 16.74 20.64
C ALA A 585 -18.17 18.04 21.39
N ALA A 586 -17.17 18.76 21.91
CA ALA A 586 -17.37 20.05 22.56
C ALA A 586 -17.67 21.14 21.50
N LEU A 587 -16.95 21.15 20.38
CA LEU A 587 -17.15 22.11 19.29
C LEU A 587 -18.56 22.02 18.67
N ILE A 588 -19.06 20.80 18.38
CA ILE A 588 -20.41 20.65 17.83
C ILE A 588 -21.51 20.96 18.87
N ALA A 589 -21.29 20.67 20.15
CA ALA A 589 -22.20 21.08 21.22
C ALA A 589 -22.27 22.61 21.35
N ILE A 590 -21.13 23.32 21.24
CA ILE A 590 -21.07 24.79 21.20
C ILE A 590 -21.83 25.31 19.96
N ALA A 591 -21.60 24.73 18.78
CA ALA A 591 -22.28 25.14 17.55
C ALA A 591 -23.81 24.95 17.62
N ARG A 592 -24.30 23.86 18.23
CA ARG A 592 -25.75 23.62 18.44
C ARG A 592 -26.39 24.57 19.47
N GLN A 593 -25.61 25.21 20.34
CA GLN A 593 -26.13 25.99 21.49
C GLN A 593 -25.90 27.50 21.40
N THR A 594 -24.85 27.94 20.68
CA THR A 594 -24.44 29.35 20.70
C THR A 594 -25.33 30.24 19.84
N LYS A 595 -25.65 31.43 20.36
CA LYS A 595 -26.40 32.48 19.64
C LYS A 595 -25.51 33.55 19.03
N ASN A 596 -24.20 33.50 19.24
CA ASN A 596 -23.24 34.44 18.67
C ASN A 596 -22.72 33.89 17.32
N PRO A 597 -22.97 34.55 16.17
CA PRO A 597 -22.57 34.03 14.86
C PRO A 597 -21.06 33.87 14.67
N SER A 598 -20.24 34.68 15.35
CA SER A 598 -18.77 34.54 15.33
C SER A 598 -18.34 33.28 16.08
N PHE A 599 -18.97 32.97 17.22
CA PHE A 599 -18.68 31.76 17.98
C PHE A 599 -19.14 30.50 17.22
N LEU A 600 -20.29 30.57 16.54
CA LEU A 600 -20.75 29.51 15.65
C LEU A 600 -19.74 29.25 14.51
N ALA A 601 -19.28 30.31 13.85
CA ALA A 601 -18.31 30.19 12.76
C ALA A 601 -16.98 29.56 13.22
N MET A 602 -16.41 30.02 14.34
CA MET A 602 -15.18 29.45 14.89
C MET A 602 -15.37 28.00 15.37
N ALA A 603 -16.54 27.66 15.92
CA ALA A 603 -16.86 26.30 16.35
C ALA A 603 -16.98 25.33 15.16
N ILE A 604 -17.68 25.74 14.08
CA ILE A 604 -17.78 24.96 12.84
C ILE A 604 -16.40 24.82 12.18
N GLU A 605 -15.61 25.89 12.05
CA GLU A 605 -14.27 25.84 11.45
C GLU A 605 -13.35 24.86 12.21
N GLY A 606 -13.33 24.95 13.54
CA GLY A 606 -12.60 24.02 14.40
C GLY A 606 -13.07 22.57 14.27
N TYR A 607 -14.38 22.35 14.17
CA TYR A 607 -14.97 21.02 14.03
C TYR A 607 -14.61 20.38 12.68
N LEU A 608 -14.75 21.12 11.57
CA LEU A 608 -14.36 20.67 10.23
C LEU A 608 -12.86 20.38 10.14
N LYS A 609 -12.02 21.24 10.74
CA LYS A 609 -10.57 21.00 10.84
C LYS A 609 -10.29 19.67 11.55
N GLN A 610 -10.93 19.38 12.68
CA GLN A 610 -10.73 18.12 13.40
C GLN A 610 -11.26 16.90 12.63
N ILE A 611 -12.36 17.02 11.89
CA ILE A 611 -12.85 15.96 10.99
C ILE A 611 -11.79 15.61 9.95
N ARG A 612 -11.23 16.61 9.26
CA ARG A 612 -10.18 16.44 8.23
C ARG A 612 -8.93 15.74 8.79
N THR A 613 -8.52 16.08 10.02
CA THR A 613 -7.33 15.49 10.67
C THR A 613 -7.63 14.21 11.46
N SER A 614 -8.86 13.73 11.50
CA SER A 614 -9.23 12.54 12.28
C SER A 614 -8.92 11.23 11.54
N ASN A 615 -8.65 10.18 12.31
CA ASN A 615 -8.57 8.79 11.81
C ASN A 615 -9.95 8.11 11.73
N ALA A 616 -11.05 8.86 11.81
CA ALA A 616 -12.40 8.32 11.70
C ALA A 616 -12.66 7.73 10.29
N THR A 617 -13.54 6.73 10.24
CA THR A 617 -13.99 6.04 9.03
C THR A 617 -14.71 6.98 8.04
N ALA A 618 -14.91 6.50 6.82
CA ALA A 618 -15.69 7.17 5.78
C ALA A 618 -17.10 7.54 6.28
N GLU A 619 -17.80 6.56 6.84
CA GLU A 619 -19.15 6.67 7.39
C GLU A 619 -19.22 7.59 8.61
N GLN A 620 -18.28 7.48 9.55
CA GLN A 620 -18.27 8.36 10.73
C GLN A 620 -17.95 9.81 10.35
N LYS A 621 -17.04 10.04 9.38
CA LYS A 621 -16.79 11.38 8.83
C LYS A 621 -18.02 11.94 8.13
N PHE A 622 -18.76 11.14 7.39
CA PHE A 622 -20.05 11.54 6.83
C PHE A 622 -21.05 11.99 7.91
N LEU A 623 -21.23 11.20 8.98
CA LEU A 623 -22.14 11.53 10.08
C LEU A 623 -21.73 12.82 10.80
N MET A 624 -20.43 13.02 11.05
CA MET A 624 -19.90 14.26 11.63
C MET A 624 -20.11 15.47 10.70
N LEU A 625 -19.89 15.32 9.39
CA LEU A 625 -20.13 16.39 8.42
C LEU A 625 -21.62 16.73 8.26
N ARG A 626 -22.51 15.75 8.40
CA ARG A 626 -23.96 15.96 8.43
C ARG A 626 -24.37 16.74 9.68
N ASN A 627 -23.84 16.38 10.86
CA ASN A 627 -23.98 17.17 12.08
C ASN A 627 -23.51 18.63 11.91
N ALA A 628 -22.44 18.88 11.14
CA ALA A 628 -22.01 20.24 10.81
C ALA A 628 -22.98 20.98 9.86
N MET A 629 -23.61 20.26 8.93
CA MET A 629 -24.62 20.82 8.01
C MET A 629 -25.88 21.25 8.77
N ASP A 630 -26.32 20.44 9.74
CA ASP A 630 -27.52 20.68 10.55
C ASP A 630 -27.41 21.95 11.42
N VAL A 631 -26.21 22.53 11.58
CA VAL A 631 -25.95 23.81 12.30
C VAL A 631 -25.43 24.94 11.41
N ALA A 632 -25.25 24.71 10.10
CA ALA A 632 -24.65 25.68 9.19
C ALA A 632 -25.62 26.80 8.79
N GLN A 633 -25.32 28.04 9.19
CA GLN A 633 -26.18 29.21 8.94
C GLN A 633 -25.86 29.94 7.63
N THR A 634 -24.63 29.87 7.12
CA THR A 634 -24.23 30.57 5.89
C THR A 634 -23.88 29.61 4.75
N ASP A 635 -24.10 30.03 3.51
CA ASP A 635 -23.86 29.16 2.36
C ASP A 635 -22.36 28.85 2.18
N GLY A 636 -21.47 29.74 2.60
CA GLY A 636 -20.02 29.44 2.67
C GLY A 636 -19.67 28.30 3.64
N GLN A 637 -20.38 28.18 4.77
CA GLN A 637 -20.24 27.02 5.66
C GLN A 637 -20.72 25.74 4.96
N LYS A 638 -21.92 25.78 4.35
CA LYS A 638 -22.52 24.64 3.63
C LYS A 638 -21.65 24.18 2.44
N GLN A 639 -21.12 25.11 1.65
CA GLN A 639 -20.18 24.85 0.54
C GLN A 639 -18.91 24.15 1.03
N GLN A 640 -18.34 24.60 2.16
CA GLN A 640 -17.17 23.97 2.75
C GLN A 640 -17.47 22.55 3.26
N ILE A 641 -18.65 22.32 3.85
CA ILE A 641 -19.10 21.00 4.29
C ILE A 641 -19.31 20.06 3.10
N LEU A 642 -19.92 20.54 2.00
CA LEU A 642 -20.04 19.77 0.74
C LEU A 642 -18.68 19.42 0.14
N THR A 643 -17.70 20.33 0.24
CA THR A 643 -16.32 20.09 -0.18
C THR A 643 -15.62 19.04 0.69
N ASP A 644 -15.87 19.05 2.00
CA ASP A 644 -15.32 18.05 2.93
C ASP A 644 -16.02 16.68 2.81
N LEU A 645 -17.30 16.64 2.43
CA LEU A 645 -18.04 15.40 2.13
C LEU A 645 -17.41 14.60 0.98
N ALA A 646 -16.68 15.28 0.08
CA ALA A 646 -15.88 14.63 -0.96
C ALA A 646 -14.72 13.77 -0.40
N GLN A 647 -14.32 14.02 0.85
CA GLN A 647 -13.27 13.27 1.55
C GLN A 647 -13.82 12.05 2.31
N ALA A 648 -15.12 12.04 2.62
CA ALA A 648 -15.79 10.89 3.26
C ALA A 648 -15.87 9.69 2.30
N LYS A 649 -16.14 9.91 1.01
CA LYS A 649 -16.11 8.89 -0.06
C LYS A 649 -16.99 7.64 0.18
N CYS A 650 -18.12 7.78 0.87
CA CYS A 650 -19.09 6.70 1.04
C CYS A 650 -20.36 6.93 0.22
N PHE A 651 -21.22 5.91 0.12
CA PHE A 651 -22.48 6.05 -0.61
C PHE A 651 -23.42 7.09 0.04
N ASN A 652 -23.49 7.13 1.37
CA ASN A 652 -24.32 8.10 2.09
C ASN A 652 -23.87 9.54 1.79
N SER A 653 -22.55 9.81 1.70
CA SER A 653 -22.04 11.14 1.34
C SER A 653 -22.29 11.53 -0.13
N LEU A 654 -22.30 10.55 -1.05
CA LEU A 654 -22.71 10.76 -2.44
C LEU A 654 -24.18 11.20 -2.52
N VAL A 655 -25.08 10.44 -1.93
CA VAL A 655 -26.53 10.74 -2.01
C VAL A 655 -26.87 12.00 -1.23
N PHE A 656 -26.25 12.24 -0.08
CA PHE A 656 -26.46 13.47 0.69
C PHE A 656 -25.97 14.72 -0.05
N SER A 657 -24.77 14.71 -0.66
CA SER A 657 -24.31 15.81 -1.51
C SER A 657 -25.24 16.02 -2.72
N GLY A 658 -25.81 14.93 -3.24
CA GLY A 658 -26.83 14.94 -4.28
C GLY A 658 -28.08 15.76 -3.96
N LYS A 659 -28.46 15.89 -2.68
CA LYS A 659 -29.64 16.67 -2.23
C LYS A 659 -29.49 18.19 -2.43
N TYR A 660 -28.28 18.67 -2.73
CA TYR A 660 -27.96 20.10 -2.91
C TYR A 660 -27.60 20.47 -4.36
N LEU A 661 -27.81 19.57 -5.33
CA LEU A 661 -27.54 19.83 -6.76
C LEU A 661 -28.51 20.85 -7.38
N ASP A 662 -29.69 21.02 -6.81
CA ASP A 662 -30.73 21.94 -7.30
C ASP A 662 -30.72 23.31 -6.58
N ASP A 663 -29.83 23.51 -5.61
CA ASP A 663 -29.67 24.76 -4.85
C ASP A 663 -28.69 25.70 -5.58
N PRO A 664 -29.10 26.91 -6.03
CA PRO A 664 -28.23 27.79 -6.82
C PRO A 664 -26.93 28.22 -6.15
N ALA A 665 -26.89 28.30 -4.81
CA ALA A 665 -25.71 28.69 -4.04
C ALA A 665 -24.78 27.50 -3.73
N LEU A 666 -25.32 26.27 -3.69
CA LEU A 666 -24.58 25.08 -3.26
C LEU A 666 -24.24 24.10 -4.41
N GLN A 667 -24.96 24.16 -5.53
CA GLN A 667 -24.87 23.26 -6.68
C GLN A 667 -23.45 22.97 -7.19
N GLN A 668 -22.52 23.94 -7.19
CA GLN A 668 -21.15 23.73 -7.67
C GLN A 668 -20.35 22.85 -6.70
N ALA A 669 -20.43 23.13 -5.39
CA ALA A 669 -19.80 22.32 -4.36
C ALA A 669 -20.44 20.92 -4.30
N ALA A 670 -21.77 20.84 -4.43
CA ALA A 670 -22.51 19.59 -4.52
C ALA A 670 -22.08 18.74 -5.72
N ALA A 671 -21.99 19.32 -6.92
CA ALA A 671 -21.59 18.61 -8.14
C ALA A 671 -20.12 18.15 -8.12
N GLN A 672 -19.21 19.00 -7.63
CA GLN A 672 -17.81 18.63 -7.41
C GLN A 672 -17.68 17.48 -6.39
N SER A 673 -18.50 17.48 -5.33
CA SER A 673 -18.53 16.43 -4.32
C SER A 673 -19.08 15.11 -4.87
N VAL A 674 -20.24 15.15 -5.54
CA VAL A 674 -20.88 14.01 -6.24
C VAL A 674 -19.90 13.37 -7.24
N MET A 675 -19.22 14.18 -8.05
CA MET A 675 -18.19 13.68 -8.97
C MET A 675 -17.01 13.05 -8.24
N ASN A 676 -16.40 13.76 -7.28
CA ASN A 676 -15.20 13.31 -6.58
C ASN A 676 -15.42 12.00 -5.83
N ILE A 677 -16.58 11.84 -5.18
CA ILE A 677 -16.95 10.60 -4.50
C ILE A 677 -17.10 9.48 -5.54
N THR A 678 -17.92 9.70 -6.56
CA THR A 678 -18.27 8.66 -7.55
C THR A 678 -17.06 8.17 -8.34
N LEU A 679 -16.24 9.09 -8.86
CA LEU A 679 -15.02 8.74 -9.60
C LEU A 679 -13.91 8.12 -8.72
N SER A 680 -14.09 8.10 -7.39
CA SER A 680 -13.13 7.47 -6.45
C SER A 680 -13.53 6.07 -5.96
N GLY A 681 -14.67 5.54 -6.42
CA GLY A 681 -15.17 4.21 -6.04
C GLY A 681 -16.02 3.57 -7.15
N THR A 682 -16.62 2.42 -6.85
CA THR A 682 -17.45 1.64 -7.79
C THR A 682 -18.90 1.66 -7.34
N TYR A 683 -19.70 2.50 -7.99
CA TYR A 683 -21.11 2.76 -7.67
C TYR A 683 -21.97 2.54 -8.92
N ASN A 684 -23.04 1.75 -8.81
CA ASN A 684 -23.88 1.34 -9.94
C ASN A 684 -25.36 1.75 -9.74
N GLY A 685 -26.17 1.61 -10.80
CA GLY A 685 -27.62 1.84 -10.78
C GLY A 685 -28.10 3.28 -10.98
N ASP A 686 -29.41 3.44 -11.16
CA ASP A 686 -29.99 4.68 -11.68
C ASP A 686 -29.90 5.88 -10.73
N LEU A 687 -29.87 5.68 -9.40
CA LEU A 687 -29.70 6.80 -8.46
C LEU A 687 -28.34 7.49 -8.68
N VAL A 688 -27.26 6.72 -8.80
CA VAL A 688 -25.91 7.22 -9.07
C VAL A 688 -25.85 7.93 -10.43
N LYS A 689 -26.42 7.29 -11.46
CA LYS A 689 -26.51 7.81 -12.82
C LYS A 689 -27.28 9.13 -12.89
N ASN A 690 -28.38 9.25 -12.15
CA ASN A 690 -29.19 10.47 -12.08
C ASN A 690 -28.47 11.59 -11.34
N LEU A 691 -27.75 11.29 -10.24
CA LEU A 691 -26.90 12.27 -9.55
C LEU A 691 -25.74 12.76 -10.43
N LEU A 692 -25.07 11.86 -11.15
CA LEU A 692 -24.04 12.22 -12.14
C LEU A 692 -24.62 13.06 -13.28
N ASN A 693 -25.79 12.72 -13.82
CA ASN A 693 -26.44 13.51 -14.87
C ASN A 693 -26.81 14.92 -14.39
N LYS A 694 -27.33 15.09 -13.17
CA LYS A 694 -27.53 16.41 -12.55
C LYS A 694 -26.21 17.16 -12.38
N ALA A 695 -25.18 16.51 -11.84
CA ALA A 695 -23.85 17.12 -11.69
C ALA A 695 -23.26 17.56 -13.04
N ILE A 696 -23.36 16.74 -14.09
CA ILE A 696 -22.98 17.08 -15.47
C ILE A 696 -23.72 18.31 -15.98
N ALA A 697 -25.01 18.47 -15.65
CA ALA A 697 -25.79 19.63 -16.07
C ALA A 697 -25.31 20.91 -15.37
N VAL A 698 -25.15 20.91 -14.04
CA VAL A 698 -24.86 22.13 -13.26
C VAL A 698 -23.38 22.50 -13.17
N ILE A 699 -22.42 21.56 -13.26
CA ILE A 699 -21.00 21.87 -12.99
C ILE A 699 -20.40 22.83 -14.03
N THR A 700 -19.61 23.81 -13.58
CA THR A 700 -18.98 24.85 -14.40
C THR A 700 -17.52 25.07 -14.01
N GLY A 701 -16.80 25.88 -14.79
CA GLY A 701 -15.38 26.20 -14.56
C GLY A 701 -14.44 25.64 -15.65
N PRO A 702 -13.12 25.96 -15.59
CA PRO A 702 -12.18 25.67 -16.67
C PRO A 702 -12.10 24.18 -17.04
N ASP A 703 -11.99 23.30 -16.03
CA ASP A 703 -11.84 21.86 -16.22
C ASP A 703 -13.18 21.13 -16.49
N SER A 704 -14.31 21.85 -16.50
CA SER A 704 -15.65 21.26 -16.52
C SER A 704 -15.94 20.43 -17.77
N GLY A 705 -15.20 20.61 -18.86
CA GLY A 705 -15.22 19.72 -20.02
C GLY A 705 -14.74 18.30 -19.67
N TYR A 706 -13.50 18.18 -19.20
CA TYR A 706 -12.90 16.91 -18.78
C TYR A 706 -13.67 16.26 -17.63
N GLN A 707 -14.16 17.06 -16.67
CA GLN A 707 -15.01 16.58 -15.58
C GLN A 707 -16.31 15.94 -16.09
N LYS A 708 -17.01 16.59 -17.03
CA LYS A 708 -18.23 16.04 -17.66
C LYS A 708 -17.91 14.81 -18.51
N GLU A 709 -16.76 14.76 -19.19
CA GLU A 709 -16.31 13.57 -19.92
C GLU A 709 -15.99 12.40 -18.99
N GLY A 710 -15.30 12.63 -17.87
CA GLY A 710 -15.04 11.62 -16.84
C GLY A 710 -16.33 11.04 -16.25
N MET A 711 -17.31 11.90 -15.91
CA MET A 711 -18.61 11.44 -15.43
C MET A 711 -19.43 10.70 -16.50
N ARG A 712 -19.39 11.13 -17.77
CA ARG A 712 -20.05 10.41 -18.88
C ARG A 712 -19.39 9.06 -19.16
N LYS A 713 -18.05 9.00 -19.13
CA LYS A 713 -17.29 7.76 -19.25
C LYS A 713 -17.71 6.80 -18.14
N TYR A 714 -17.75 7.27 -16.90
CA TYR A 714 -18.25 6.48 -15.77
C TYR A 714 -19.68 5.96 -16.00
N ILE A 715 -20.62 6.82 -16.42
CA ILE A 715 -22.01 6.39 -16.74
C ILE A 715 -22.05 5.30 -17.81
N ASN A 716 -21.17 5.36 -18.81
CA ASN A 716 -21.08 4.36 -19.90
C ASN A 716 -20.37 3.07 -19.48
N GLU A 717 -19.52 3.11 -18.45
CA GLU A 717 -18.74 1.98 -17.92
C GLU A 717 -19.34 1.38 -16.64
N MET A 718 -20.44 1.94 -16.11
CA MET A 718 -21.18 1.42 -14.96
C MET A 718 -21.70 0.01 -15.22
N ASN A 719 -21.33 -0.94 -14.35
CA ASN A 719 -21.75 -2.34 -14.43
C ASN A 719 -23.28 -2.50 -14.52
N PRO A 720 -23.79 -3.42 -15.38
CA PRO A 720 -25.21 -3.72 -15.45
C PRO A 720 -25.69 -4.39 -14.15
N GLY A 721 -26.78 -3.87 -13.59
CA GLY A 721 -27.39 -4.36 -12.35
C GLY A 721 -27.96 -3.21 -11.51
N GLU A 722 -28.94 -3.53 -10.67
CA GLU A 722 -29.57 -2.55 -9.79
C GLU A 722 -28.57 -2.03 -8.75
N GLY A 723 -28.64 -0.72 -8.50
CA GLY A 723 -27.86 -0.06 -7.46
C GLY A 723 -28.56 -0.11 -6.11
N PHE A 724 -28.13 0.77 -5.21
CA PHE A 724 -28.93 1.10 -4.05
C PHE A 724 -30.17 1.91 -4.46
N VAL A 725 -31.35 1.43 -4.06
CA VAL A 725 -32.64 2.13 -4.15
C VAL A 725 -33.12 2.51 -2.76
N SER A 726 -33.80 3.66 -2.62
CA SER A 726 -34.42 4.02 -1.33
C SER A 726 -35.67 3.18 -1.11
N ILE A 727 -35.79 2.53 0.05
CA ILE A 727 -36.99 1.77 0.42
C ILE A 727 -37.93 2.56 1.34
N PHE A 728 -37.59 3.81 1.65
CA PHE A 728 -38.47 4.78 2.31
C PHE A 728 -38.52 6.06 1.47
N ASN A 729 -39.70 6.63 1.27
CA ASN A 729 -39.90 7.83 0.44
C ASN A 729 -39.73 9.14 1.22
N GLY A 730 -39.70 9.09 2.57
CA GLY A 730 -39.56 10.25 3.43
C GLY A 730 -40.87 10.95 3.80
N THR A 731 -42.01 10.52 3.24
CA THR A 731 -43.31 11.21 3.34
C THR A 731 -44.41 10.39 4.02
N ASP A 732 -44.43 9.07 3.79
CA ASP A 732 -45.52 8.19 4.21
C ASP A 732 -45.01 6.73 4.34
N LEU A 733 -45.90 5.78 4.65
CA LEU A 733 -45.53 4.36 4.83
C LEU A 733 -45.58 3.54 3.52
N THR A 734 -45.59 4.15 2.34
CA THR A 734 -45.59 3.39 1.06
C THR A 734 -44.34 2.50 0.96
N GLY A 735 -44.56 1.22 0.63
CA GLY A 735 -43.52 0.18 0.64
C GLY A 735 -43.37 -0.54 1.99
N TRP A 736 -44.04 -0.06 3.04
CA TRP A 736 -44.09 -0.63 4.38
C TRP A 736 -45.52 -1.01 4.80
N LYS A 737 -45.63 -1.82 5.84
CA LYS A 737 -46.87 -2.40 6.38
C LYS A 737 -46.66 -2.88 7.81
N GLY A 738 -47.73 -3.21 8.53
CA GLY A 738 -47.64 -3.82 9.86
C GLY A 738 -47.20 -5.28 9.85
N LEU A 739 -46.62 -5.75 10.96
CA LEU A 739 -46.22 -7.14 11.13
C LEU A 739 -47.40 -8.07 11.45
N VAL A 740 -47.76 -8.94 10.50
CA VAL A 740 -48.67 -10.07 10.73
C VAL A 740 -47.89 -11.34 11.09
N ALA A 741 -47.78 -11.62 12.39
CA ALA A 741 -47.17 -12.82 12.99
C ALA A 741 -45.71 -13.10 12.56
N ASP A 742 -45.13 -14.21 13.03
CA ASP A 742 -43.86 -14.73 12.52
C ASP A 742 -44.02 -15.40 11.13
N PRO A 743 -42.93 -15.57 10.34
CA PRO A 743 -43.01 -16.17 9.00
C PRO A 743 -43.55 -17.60 8.97
N ILE A 744 -43.34 -18.41 10.02
CA ILE A 744 -43.81 -19.81 10.07
C ILE A 744 -45.33 -19.87 10.31
N LYS A 745 -45.88 -18.98 11.13
CA LYS A 745 -47.35 -18.83 11.28
C LYS A 745 -47.96 -18.17 10.05
N ARG A 746 -47.36 -17.09 9.54
CA ARG A 746 -47.82 -16.36 8.34
C ARG A 746 -47.90 -17.25 7.10
N SER A 747 -46.94 -18.14 6.88
CA SER A 747 -46.95 -19.09 5.77
C SER A 747 -48.01 -20.20 5.85
N LYS A 748 -48.72 -20.34 6.98
CA LYS A 748 -49.80 -21.31 7.19
C LYS A 748 -51.21 -20.69 7.15
N MET A 749 -51.30 -19.37 7.01
CA MET A 749 -52.57 -18.66 6.84
C MET A 749 -53.09 -18.79 5.41
N ASP A 750 -54.40 -18.94 5.24
CA ASP A 750 -55.03 -18.73 3.94
C ASP A 750 -55.05 -17.24 3.57
N ALA A 751 -55.25 -16.94 2.29
CA ALA A 751 -55.20 -15.57 1.78
C ALA A 751 -56.25 -14.62 2.38
N LYS A 752 -57.42 -15.12 2.80
CA LYS A 752 -58.48 -14.30 3.40
C LYS A 752 -58.14 -13.97 4.86
N THR A 753 -57.69 -14.95 5.64
CA THR A 753 -57.23 -14.74 7.02
C THR A 753 -56.04 -13.79 7.04
N LEU A 754 -55.05 -13.97 6.15
CA LEU A 754 -53.88 -13.10 6.08
C LEU A 754 -54.25 -11.65 5.74
N ALA A 755 -55.19 -11.42 4.81
CA ALA A 755 -55.66 -10.07 4.48
C ALA A 755 -56.33 -9.38 5.69
N ALA A 756 -57.23 -10.08 6.39
CA ALA A 756 -57.96 -9.52 7.52
C ALA A 756 -57.07 -9.21 8.75
N GLU A 757 -55.96 -9.93 8.94
CA GLU A 757 -54.97 -9.57 9.96
C GLU A 757 -54.02 -8.45 9.48
N GLN A 758 -53.74 -8.34 8.18
CA GLN A 758 -52.91 -7.27 7.61
C GLN A 758 -53.58 -5.90 7.75
N GLU A 759 -54.90 -5.79 7.50
CA GLU A 759 -55.66 -4.54 7.72
C GLU A 759 -55.53 -4.02 9.17
N LYS A 760 -55.57 -4.92 10.16
CA LYS A 760 -55.39 -4.56 11.58
C LYS A 760 -53.95 -4.11 11.87
N ALA A 761 -52.97 -4.86 11.38
CA ALA A 761 -51.56 -4.57 11.60
C ALA A 761 -51.16 -3.23 10.95
N ASP A 762 -51.73 -2.90 9.77
CA ASP A 762 -51.49 -1.64 9.08
C ASP A 762 -52.12 -0.46 9.82
N ALA A 763 -53.33 -0.63 10.38
CA ALA A 763 -53.99 0.36 11.22
C ALA A 763 -53.25 0.59 12.57
N GLU A 764 -52.56 -0.42 13.10
CA GLU A 764 -51.66 -0.26 14.25
C GLU A 764 -50.37 0.47 13.84
N ALA A 765 -49.74 0.05 12.73
CA ALA A 765 -48.49 0.63 12.22
C ALA A 765 -48.62 2.13 11.93
N GLN A 766 -49.76 2.58 11.40
CA GLN A 766 -50.06 4.00 11.20
C GLN A 766 -50.13 4.81 12.52
N GLN A 767 -50.33 4.16 13.67
CA GLN A 767 -50.32 4.80 14.99
C GLN A 767 -48.93 4.79 15.63
N SER A 768 -48.19 3.68 15.49
CA SER A 768 -46.88 3.47 16.13
C SER A 768 -45.68 4.03 15.36
N TRP A 769 -45.77 4.13 14.03
CA TRP A 769 -44.70 4.62 13.15
C TRP A 769 -45.10 5.91 12.43
N LYS A 770 -44.26 6.94 12.52
CA LYS A 770 -44.53 8.31 12.05
C LYS A 770 -43.43 8.81 11.10
N PRO A 771 -43.73 8.98 9.80
CA PRO A 771 -42.91 9.76 8.88
C PRO A 771 -42.88 11.25 9.29
N ILE A 772 -41.69 11.79 9.52
CA ILE A 772 -41.46 13.18 9.94
C ILE A 772 -40.19 13.68 9.24
N ASN A 773 -40.30 14.72 8.42
CA ASN A 773 -39.17 15.43 7.79
C ASN A 773 -38.15 14.54 7.03
N GLY A 774 -38.59 13.46 6.38
CA GLY A 774 -37.69 12.51 5.71
C GLY A 774 -37.11 11.41 6.62
N GLU A 775 -37.56 11.35 7.87
CA GLU A 775 -37.17 10.36 8.87
C GLU A 775 -38.40 9.54 9.31
N LEU A 776 -38.18 8.32 9.80
CA LEU A 776 -39.20 7.36 10.22
C LEU A 776 -39.06 7.11 11.72
N HIS A 777 -40.00 7.65 12.51
CA HIS A 777 -39.97 7.66 13.98
C HIS A 777 -40.88 6.58 14.55
N PHE A 778 -40.36 5.69 15.39
CA PHE A 778 -41.15 4.81 16.25
C PHE A 778 -41.45 5.49 17.60
N VAL A 779 -42.72 5.53 18.00
CA VAL A 779 -43.18 6.28 19.20
C VAL A 779 -43.03 5.53 20.53
N GLY A 780 -42.27 4.42 20.55
CA GLY A 780 -42.05 3.60 21.75
C GLY A 780 -43.21 2.67 22.14
N LYS A 781 -44.26 2.55 21.32
CA LYS A 781 -45.42 1.67 21.56
C LYS A 781 -45.98 1.11 20.26
N GLY A 782 -46.40 -0.15 20.28
CA GLY A 782 -46.95 -0.89 19.14
C GLY A 782 -45.97 -1.94 18.60
N ASN A 783 -46.32 -2.54 17.46
CA ASN A 783 -45.64 -3.65 16.80
C ASN A 783 -44.63 -3.20 15.71
N ASN A 784 -43.79 -4.14 15.23
CA ASN A 784 -42.79 -3.94 14.19
C ASN A 784 -43.39 -3.41 12.88
N LEU A 785 -42.61 -2.59 12.17
CA LEU A 785 -42.91 -2.21 10.78
C LEU A 785 -42.14 -3.11 9.82
N ALA A 786 -42.84 -3.70 8.85
CA ALA A 786 -42.28 -4.64 7.88
C ALA A 786 -42.32 -4.08 6.45
N THR A 787 -41.39 -4.50 5.59
CA THR A 787 -41.43 -4.18 4.17
C THR A 787 -42.53 -4.96 3.44
N VAL A 788 -43.20 -4.33 2.47
CA VAL A 788 -44.17 -5.01 1.58
C VAL A 788 -43.45 -5.97 0.64
N LYS A 789 -42.31 -5.55 0.08
CA LYS A 789 -41.40 -6.41 -0.70
C LYS A 789 -40.65 -7.37 0.23
N LYS A 790 -40.54 -8.64 -0.18
CA LYS A 790 -39.61 -9.62 0.40
C LYS A 790 -38.24 -9.47 -0.27
N TYR A 791 -37.18 -9.63 0.51
CA TYR A 791 -35.81 -9.51 0.01
C TYR A 791 -35.04 -10.83 0.14
N GLY A 792 -34.32 -11.17 -0.91
CA GLY A 792 -33.46 -12.36 -0.99
C GLY A 792 -32.07 -12.09 -0.40
N ASP A 793 -31.03 -12.24 -1.20
CA ASP A 793 -29.69 -11.75 -0.85
C ASP A 793 -29.65 -10.23 -1.10
N PHE A 794 -29.15 -9.45 -0.14
CA PHE A 794 -29.16 -8.00 -0.22
C PHE A 794 -28.03 -7.34 0.58
N GLU A 795 -27.74 -6.09 0.21
CA GLU A 795 -26.95 -5.14 0.98
C GLU A 795 -27.84 -3.96 1.36
N MET A 796 -27.83 -3.58 2.63
CA MET A 796 -28.67 -2.52 3.21
C MET A 796 -27.81 -1.46 3.87
N LEU A 797 -28.11 -0.19 3.61
CA LEU A 797 -27.58 0.98 4.30
C LEU A 797 -28.73 1.65 5.05
N VAL A 798 -28.49 2.07 6.29
CA VAL A 798 -29.51 2.71 7.13
C VAL A 798 -28.88 3.59 8.21
N ASP A 799 -29.20 4.88 8.18
CA ASP A 799 -28.98 5.80 9.31
C ASP A 799 -30.01 5.47 10.41
N TRP A 800 -29.59 5.31 11.67
CA TRP A 800 -30.48 5.10 12.82
C TRP A 800 -30.02 5.86 14.07
N LYS A 801 -30.94 6.15 14.99
CA LYS A 801 -30.63 6.57 16.36
C LYS A 801 -31.71 6.20 17.37
N ILE A 802 -31.28 5.93 18.61
CA ILE A 802 -32.17 5.89 19.78
C ILE A 802 -32.34 7.34 20.28
N VAL A 803 -33.56 7.69 20.69
CA VAL A 803 -33.86 8.99 21.32
C VAL A 803 -33.79 8.83 22.83
N ASP A 804 -33.16 9.78 23.53
CA ASP A 804 -33.00 9.70 24.99
C ASP A 804 -34.32 9.99 25.72
N ASP A 805 -35.07 8.93 26.02
CA ASP A 805 -36.29 8.94 26.84
C ASP A 805 -36.05 9.00 28.35
N LYS A 806 -34.77 9.14 28.76
CA LYS A 806 -34.26 9.21 30.14
C LYS A 806 -34.45 7.93 30.97
N LYS A 807 -34.75 6.77 30.35
CA LYS A 807 -34.84 5.48 31.07
C LYS A 807 -33.56 4.65 31.05
N GLY A 808 -32.67 4.83 30.09
CA GLY A 808 -31.45 3.99 29.92
C GLY A 808 -31.74 2.56 29.44
N GLU A 809 -32.96 2.31 28.95
CA GLU A 809 -33.44 1.01 28.48
C GLU A 809 -33.66 1.05 26.95
N GLY A 810 -32.67 1.55 26.21
CA GLY A 810 -32.69 1.65 24.75
C GLY A 810 -32.52 0.28 24.07
N ASP A 811 -33.51 -0.14 23.28
CA ASP A 811 -33.55 -1.45 22.62
C ASP A 811 -34.34 -1.37 21.30
N ALA A 812 -33.74 -1.86 20.21
CA ALA A 812 -34.38 -2.07 18.91
C ALA A 812 -33.50 -3.01 18.05
N GLY A 813 -33.80 -3.13 16.77
CA GLY A 813 -33.05 -3.98 15.86
C GLY A 813 -33.64 -4.03 14.47
N ILE A 814 -32.98 -4.79 13.60
CA ILE A 814 -33.40 -5.02 12.21
C ILE A 814 -33.51 -6.53 12.00
N TYR A 815 -34.70 -6.96 11.60
CA TYR A 815 -34.99 -8.37 11.35
C TYR A 815 -34.66 -8.66 9.89
N LEU A 816 -33.69 -9.55 9.67
CA LEU A 816 -33.28 -9.95 8.33
C LEU A 816 -34.13 -11.15 7.91
N ARG A 817 -34.87 -11.00 6.81
CA ARG A 817 -35.83 -12.01 6.33
C ARG A 817 -36.76 -12.51 7.45
N GLY A 818 -37.48 -11.58 8.09
CA GLY A 818 -38.44 -11.85 9.16
C GLY A 818 -37.84 -12.52 10.41
N THR A 819 -36.52 -12.41 10.63
CA THR A 819 -35.82 -13.12 11.72
C THR A 819 -35.08 -12.12 12.63
N PRO A 820 -35.41 -12.04 13.93
CA PRO A 820 -34.87 -11.04 14.87
C PRO A 820 -33.38 -11.27 15.14
N GLN A 821 -32.50 -10.43 14.58
CA GLN A 821 -31.05 -10.70 14.65
C GLN A 821 -30.15 -9.48 14.84
N VAL A 822 -30.17 -8.47 13.94
CA VAL A 822 -29.20 -7.36 14.04
C VAL A 822 -29.64 -6.36 15.11
N GLN A 823 -28.95 -6.39 16.24
CA GLN A 823 -29.33 -5.67 17.46
C GLN A 823 -28.93 -4.18 17.44
N ILE A 824 -29.76 -3.32 18.06
CA ILE A 824 -29.51 -1.91 18.37
C ILE A 824 -29.72 -1.70 19.88
N TRP A 825 -28.82 -0.98 20.56
CA TRP A 825 -28.89 -0.77 22.01
C TRP A 825 -28.44 0.62 22.49
N ASP A 826 -28.91 0.96 23.69
CA ASP A 826 -28.17 1.84 24.60
C ASP A 826 -27.11 1.02 25.35
N ASN A 827 -25.83 1.33 25.12
CA ASN A 827 -24.70 0.64 25.74
C ASN A 827 -24.61 0.85 27.27
N ALA A 828 -25.38 1.78 27.85
CA ALA A 828 -25.54 1.92 29.29
C ALA A 828 -26.35 0.76 29.93
N ARG A 829 -27.12 0.02 29.12
CA ARG A 829 -28.04 -1.05 29.53
C ARG A 829 -27.31 -2.37 29.86
N THR A 830 -26.39 -2.30 30.82
CA THR A 830 -25.42 -3.38 31.09
C THR A 830 -26.02 -4.65 31.70
N ASN A 831 -27.24 -4.55 32.26
CA ASN A 831 -28.03 -5.65 32.80
C ASN A 831 -28.37 -6.75 31.77
N VAL A 832 -28.52 -6.40 30.48
CA VAL A 832 -28.75 -7.37 29.39
C VAL A 832 -27.49 -7.71 28.57
N GLY A 833 -26.34 -7.12 28.94
CA GLY A 833 -25.08 -7.29 28.22
C GLY A 833 -24.81 -6.25 27.13
N ALA A 834 -25.59 -5.17 27.05
CA ALA A 834 -25.51 -4.17 25.97
C ALA A 834 -24.16 -3.44 25.85
N GLN A 835 -23.30 -3.49 26.87
CA GLN A 835 -21.96 -2.90 26.86
C GLN A 835 -21.02 -3.44 25.75
N VAL A 836 -21.41 -4.46 25.00
CA VAL A 836 -20.67 -4.96 23.83
C VAL A 836 -20.89 -4.12 22.57
N GLY A 837 -21.95 -3.30 22.52
CA GLY A 837 -22.31 -2.46 21.37
C GLY A 837 -23.37 -3.08 20.44
N SER A 838 -23.83 -2.29 19.47
CA SER A 838 -24.83 -2.70 18.47
C SER A 838 -24.23 -3.48 17.29
N GLY A 839 -25.09 -4.12 16.49
CA GLY A 839 -24.73 -4.79 15.23
C GLY A 839 -24.41 -6.29 15.36
N GLY A 840 -24.39 -6.84 16.58
CA GLY A 840 -24.31 -8.29 16.82
C GLY A 840 -25.58 -9.04 16.42
N LEU A 841 -25.46 -10.36 16.26
CA LEU A 841 -26.56 -11.28 15.93
C LEU A 841 -27.10 -11.96 17.20
N TYR A 842 -27.63 -11.15 18.14
CA TYR A 842 -27.79 -11.54 19.54
C TYR A 842 -28.63 -12.81 19.78
N ASN A 843 -29.48 -13.17 18.82
CA ASN A 843 -30.36 -14.34 18.88
C ASN A 843 -29.76 -15.64 18.33
N ASN A 844 -28.53 -15.65 17.81
CA ASN A 844 -27.78 -16.89 17.53
C ASN A 844 -27.45 -17.64 18.83
N LYS A 845 -27.43 -18.99 18.78
CA LYS A 845 -27.15 -19.86 19.94
C LYS A 845 -25.95 -20.79 19.76
N VAL A 846 -25.61 -21.13 18.52
CA VAL A 846 -24.50 -22.03 18.14
C VAL A 846 -23.42 -21.25 17.41
N ASN A 847 -23.84 -20.29 16.57
CA ASN A 847 -22.95 -19.34 15.91
C ASN A 847 -22.71 -18.12 16.81
N GLU A 848 -21.69 -17.31 16.48
CA GLU A 848 -21.42 -16.08 17.23
C GLU A 848 -22.62 -15.12 17.20
N SER A 849 -22.82 -14.41 18.31
CA SER A 849 -23.94 -13.51 18.54
C SER A 849 -23.51 -12.12 19.03
N LYS A 850 -22.28 -11.97 19.54
CA LYS A 850 -21.72 -10.70 20.01
C LYS A 850 -20.98 -9.96 18.88
N PRO A 851 -21.02 -8.62 18.88
CA PRO A 851 -20.19 -7.84 17.97
C PRO A 851 -18.70 -7.94 18.35
N LEU A 852 -17.83 -7.76 17.36
CA LEU A 852 -16.37 -7.78 17.49
C LEU A 852 -15.82 -6.62 18.33
N LYS A 853 -16.52 -5.48 18.38
CA LYS A 853 -16.20 -4.29 19.19
C LYS A 853 -17.39 -3.32 19.28
N VAL A 854 -17.37 -2.49 20.32
CA VAL A 854 -18.21 -1.28 20.40
C VAL A 854 -17.80 -0.29 19.30
N ALA A 855 -18.78 0.22 18.55
CA ALA A 855 -18.57 1.25 17.53
C ALA A 855 -19.68 2.34 17.53
N ASP A 856 -20.58 2.29 18.51
CA ASP A 856 -21.75 3.15 18.62
C ASP A 856 -21.39 4.62 18.90
N ASN A 857 -22.10 5.53 18.23
CA ASN A 857 -22.24 6.90 18.68
C ASN A 857 -23.21 6.97 19.87
N LYS A 858 -23.13 8.07 20.63
CA LYS A 858 -23.98 8.30 21.81
C LYS A 858 -25.47 8.35 21.44
N ILE A 859 -26.35 8.13 22.42
CA ILE A 859 -27.79 8.39 22.30
C ILE A 859 -28.02 9.84 21.80
N ASP A 860 -29.12 10.04 21.07
CA ASP A 860 -29.48 11.25 20.28
C ASP A 860 -28.57 11.57 19.07
N GLU A 861 -27.34 11.05 18.99
CA GLU A 861 -26.51 11.11 17.79
C GLU A 861 -26.86 10.01 16.78
N TRP A 862 -26.55 10.27 15.51
CA TRP A 862 -26.80 9.30 14.44
C TRP A 862 -25.70 8.23 14.35
N ASN A 863 -26.15 7.02 14.07
CA ASN A 863 -25.35 5.88 13.66
C ASN A 863 -25.72 5.51 12.22
N THR A 864 -24.86 4.76 11.51
CA THR A 864 -25.23 4.08 10.26
C THR A 864 -24.81 2.63 10.30
N PHE A 865 -25.68 1.73 9.89
CA PHE A 865 -25.30 0.36 9.54
C PHE A 865 -25.04 0.22 8.04
N ARG A 866 -24.15 -0.72 7.71
CA ARG A 866 -24.08 -1.40 6.42
C ARG A 866 -24.19 -2.90 6.67
N ILE A 867 -25.32 -3.50 6.28
CA ILE A 867 -25.64 -4.91 6.52
C ILE A 867 -25.59 -5.64 5.17
N LEU A 868 -24.82 -6.73 5.09
CA LEU A 868 -24.84 -7.64 3.94
C LEU A 868 -25.47 -8.96 4.39
N MET A 869 -26.53 -9.39 3.72
CA MET A 869 -27.19 -10.69 3.89
C MET A 869 -27.00 -11.50 2.61
N LYS A 870 -26.08 -12.49 2.61
CA LYS A 870 -25.78 -13.34 1.43
C LYS A 870 -25.90 -14.82 1.81
N GLY A 871 -26.67 -15.60 1.04
CA GLY A 871 -26.97 -16.99 1.36
C GLY A 871 -27.65 -17.11 2.72
N ASP A 872 -26.95 -17.71 3.68
CA ASP A 872 -27.34 -17.82 5.08
C ASP A 872 -26.52 -16.94 6.04
N ARG A 873 -25.73 -15.98 5.53
CA ARG A 873 -24.74 -15.23 6.32
C ARG A 873 -24.98 -13.74 6.39
N VAL A 874 -24.53 -13.16 7.50
CA VAL A 874 -24.58 -11.72 7.77
C VAL A 874 -23.19 -11.16 8.05
N THR A 875 -22.89 -10.03 7.42
CA THR A 875 -21.81 -9.11 7.81
C THR A 875 -22.45 -7.76 8.16
N VAL A 876 -22.02 -7.12 9.26
CA VAL A 876 -22.47 -5.80 9.69
C VAL A 876 -21.26 -4.90 9.93
N TYR A 877 -21.28 -3.72 9.33
CA TYR A 877 -20.46 -2.58 9.72
C TYR A 877 -21.33 -1.55 10.44
N LEU A 878 -20.86 -1.02 11.56
CA LEU A 878 -21.46 0.07 12.32
C LEU A 878 -20.53 1.28 12.24
N ASN A 879 -21.01 2.41 11.72
CA ASN A 879 -20.22 3.62 11.52
C ASN A 879 -18.92 3.34 10.73
N GLY A 880 -18.98 2.46 9.74
CA GLY A 880 -17.85 2.03 8.90
C GLY A 880 -16.94 0.98 9.54
N GLU A 881 -17.12 0.67 10.82
CA GLU A 881 -16.32 -0.31 11.55
C GLU A 881 -16.97 -1.70 11.48
N LEU A 882 -16.18 -2.72 11.16
CA LEU A 882 -16.65 -4.11 11.11
C LEU A 882 -17.00 -4.61 12.51
N VAL A 883 -18.27 -4.97 12.74
CA VAL A 883 -18.78 -5.46 14.03
C VAL A 883 -19.32 -6.89 13.96
N THR A 884 -19.80 -7.36 12.82
CA THR A 884 -20.16 -8.78 12.59
C THR A 884 -19.59 -9.22 11.26
N ASP A 885 -18.92 -10.37 11.17
CA ASP A 885 -18.22 -10.81 9.95
C ASP A 885 -18.61 -12.23 9.50
N ASN A 886 -19.39 -12.33 8.42
CA ASN A 886 -19.69 -13.54 7.67
C ASN A 886 -20.25 -14.70 8.53
N ILE A 887 -21.04 -14.36 9.55
CA ILE A 887 -21.60 -15.30 10.53
C ILE A 887 -22.90 -15.90 9.99
N ILE A 888 -23.12 -17.20 10.18
CA ILE A 888 -24.37 -17.88 9.80
C ILE A 888 -25.53 -17.39 10.68
N LEU A 889 -26.64 -17.06 10.02
CA LEU A 889 -27.87 -16.58 10.64
C LEU A 889 -28.78 -17.75 10.99
N GLU A 890 -29.02 -17.98 12.27
CA GLU A 890 -29.94 -19.03 12.69
C GLU A 890 -31.41 -18.61 12.53
N ASN A 891 -32.25 -19.54 12.07
CA ASN A 891 -33.70 -19.34 12.02
C ASN A 891 -34.26 -19.28 13.46
N TYR A 892 -34.66 -18.08 13.90
CA TYR A 892 -35.14 -17.87 15.26
C TYR A 892 -36.32 -18.76 15.64
N TRP A 893 -37.25 -18.92 14.71
CA TRP A 893 -38.59 -19.47 14.93
C TRP A 893 -38.62 -21.00 14.93
N ASP A 894 -37.76 -21.63 14.15
CA ASP A 894 -37.47 -23.08 14.24
C ASP A 894 -36.01 -23.35 13.86
N ARG A 895 -35.17 -23.66 14.86
CA ARG A 895 -33.73 -23.95 14.70
C ARG A 895 -33.45 -25.25 13.94
N ASN A 896 -34.46 -26.07 13.66
CA ASN A 896 -34.34 -27.26 12.82
C ASN A 896 -34.46 -26.91 11.32
N LEU A 897 -34.94 -25.72 10.98
CA LEU A 897 -35.03 -25.22 9.60
C LEU A 897 -33.84 -24.30 9.26
N PRO A 898 -33.45 -24.21 7.98
CA PRO A 898 -32.54 -23.16 7.54
C PRO A 898 -33.21 -21.78 7.69
N ILE A 899 -32.40 -20.72 7.61
CA ILE A 899 -32.93 -19.36 7.43
C ILE A 899 -33.73 -19.26 6.13
N PHE A 900 -34.75 -18.40 6.10
CA PHE A 900 -35.56 -18.21 4.90
C PHE A 900 -34.71 -17.69 3.72
N ALA A 901 -34.95 -18.18 2.51
CA ALA A 901 -34.23 -17.73 1.31
C ALA A 901 -34.62 -16.31 0.87
N GLU A 902 -35.85 -15.89 1.20
CA GLU A 902 -36.40 -14.54 1.07
C GLU A 902 -37.57 -14.35 2.04
N GLU A 903 -37.68 -13.17 2.66
CA GLU A 903 -38.85 -12.74 3.44
C GLU A 903 -38.78 -11.21 3.63
N GLN A 904 -39.80 -10.57 4.21
CA GLN A 904 -39.78 -9.14 4.55
C GLN A 904 -38.63 -8.77 5.49
N ILE A 905 -38.15 -7.52 5.43
CA ILE A 905 -37.28 -6.91 6.43
C ILE A 905 -38.16 -6.17 7.43
N GLU A 906 -37.79 -6.17 8.71
CA GLU A 906 -38.60 -5.53 9.76
C GLU A 906 -37.75 -4.61 10.64
N LEU A 907 -38.28 -3.43 10.96
CA LEU A 907 -37.73 -2.52 11.97
C LEU A 907 -38.42 -2.83 13.30
N GLN A 908 -37.62 -3.11 14.33
CA GLN A 908 -38.14 -3.61 15.60
C GLN A 908 -38.79 -2.52 16.45
N ALA A 909 -39.95 -2.84 17.01
CA ALA A 909 -40.65 -2.04 18.01
C ALA A 909 -40.44 -2.64 19.40
N HIS A 910 -39.52 -2.09 20.21
CA HIS A 910 -39.17 -2.66 21.52
C HIS A 910 -39.20 -1.65 22.69
N GLY A 911 -40.26 -0.84 22.75
CA GLY A 911 -40.57 0.03 23.91
C GLY A 911 -39.81 1.36 23.97
N SER A 912 -38.60 1.43 23.42
CA SER A 912 -37.80 2.66 23.33
C SER A 912 -38.14 3.44 22.04
N PRO A 913 -38.15 4.79 22.02
CA PRO A 913 -38.31 5.55 20.79
C PRO A 913 -37.03 5.53 19.93
N VAL A 914 -37.17 5.15 18.65
CA VAL A 914 -36.05 5.00 17.71
C VAL A 914 -36.41 5.63 16.36
N VAL A 915 -35.42 6.25 15.72
CA VAL A 915 -35.59 6.94 14.44
C VAL A 915 -34.67 6.33 13.39
N TYR A 916 -35.20 6.10 12.19
CA TYR A 916 -34.47 5.63 11.03
C TYR A 916 -34.58 6.63 9.88
N ARG A 917 -33.57 6.72 9.01
CA ARG A 917 -33.63 7.51 7.77
C ARG A 917 -32.65 6.97 6.73
N ASP A 918 -32.68 7.53 5.52
CA ASP A 918 -31.73 7.21 4.44
C ASP A 918 -31.56 5.68 4.25
N ILE A 919 -32.71 4.99 4.20
CA ILE A 919 -32.80 3.53 4.19
C ILE A 919 -32.71 3.03 2.74
N TYR A 920 -31.53 2.55 2.35
CA TYR A 920 -31.26 2.06 0.99
C TYR A 920 -31.03 0.55 0.97
N ILE A 921 -31.50 -0.12 -0.08
CA ILE A 921 -31.21 -1.54 -0.35
C ILE A 921 -30.68 -1.70 -1.77
N ARG A 922 -29.68 -2.57 -1.93
CA ARG A 922 -29.22 -3.14 -3.20
C ARG A 922 -29.40 -4.65 -3.13
N GLU A 923 -30.24 -5.22 -3.97
CA GLU A 923 -30.35 -6.69 -4.05
C GLU A 923 -29.11 -7.27 -4.74
N LEU A 924 -28.66 -8.43 -4.26
CA LEU A 924 -27.47 -9.10 -4.74
C LEU A 924 -27.85 -10.28 -5.65
N PRO A 925 -27.06 -10.61 -6.69
CA PRO A 925 -27.33 -11.76 -7.53
C PRO A 925 -27.40 -13.07 -6.73
N ARG A 926 -28.61 -13.64 -6.63
CA ARG A 926 -28.88 -14.89 -5.92
C ARG A 926 -29.09 -16.04 -6.91
N VAL A 927 -28.46 -17.19 -6.66
CA VAL A 927 -28.80 -18.42 -7.39
C VAL A 927 -30.23 -18.88 -7.09
N LYS A 928 -30.80 -19.68 -7.98
CA LYS A 928 -32.04 -20.42 -7.69
C LYS A 928 -31.67 -21.66 -6.89
N PRO A 929 -32.32 -21.95 -5.74
CA PRO A 929 -32.04 -23.15 -4.96
C PRO A 929 -32.17 -24.42 -5.80
N PHE A 930 -31.20 -25.32 -5.71
CA PHE A 930 -31.26 -26.63 -6.37
C PHE A 930 -32.46 -27.43 -5.84
N GLN A 931 -33.24 -28.00 -6.76
CA GLN A 931 -34.40 -28.82 -6.44
C GLN A 931 -34.25 -30.22 -7.00
N LEU A 932 -34.55 -31.23 -6.16
CA LEU A 932 -34.68 -32.61 -6.61
C LEU A 932 -35.74 -32.75 -7.70
N SER A 933 -35.43 -33.55 -8.72
CA SER A 933 -36.40 -33.97 -9.73
C SER A 933 -37.57 -34.73 -9.10
N ALA A 934 -38.71 -34.81 -9.79
CA ALA A 934 -39.87 -35.58 -9.32
C ALA A 934 -39.51 -37.07 -9.08
N THR A 935 -38.62 -37.62 -9.90
CA THR A 935 -38.07 -38.97 -9.76
C THR A 935 -37.24 -39.10 -8.48
N GLU A 936 -36.28 -38.21 -8.23
CA GLU A 936 -35.43 -38.25 -7.02
C GLU A 936 -36.26 -38.06 -5.73
N LYS A 937 -37.27 -37.18 -5.76
CA LYS A 937 -38.24 -37.02 -4.65
C LYS A 937 -38.99 -38.33 -4.37
N LYS A 938 -39.53 -38.98 -5.42
CA LYS A 938 -40.22 -40.28 -5.32
C LYS A 938 -39.31 -41.41 -4.85
N GLU A 939 -38.04 -41.36 -5.24
CA GLU A 939 -37.00 -42.32 -4.85
C GLU A 939 -36.49 -42.16 -3.42
N GLY A 940 -36.79 -41.06 -2.73
CA GLY A 940 -36.41 -40.80 -1.35
C GLY A 940 -35.08 -40.04 -1.17
N TYR A 941 -34.62 -39.31 -2.18
CA TYR A 941 -33.49 -38.39 -1.98
C TYR A 941 -33.87 -37.20 -1.09
N LYS A 942 -32.88 -36.68 -0.36
CA LYS A 942 -32.88 -35.41 0.36
C LYS A 942 -31.77 -34.51 -0.20
N VAL A 943 -32.00 -33.21 -0.24
CA VAL A 943 -30.95 -32.23 -0.52
C VAL A 943 -30.10 -32.04 0.74
N LEU A 944 -28.78 -32.05 0.59
CA LEU A 944 -27.83 -31.66 1.65
C LEU A 944 -27.27 -30.26 1.40
N PHE A 945 -27.23 -29.81 0.14
CA PHE A 945 -26.90 -28.43 -0.20
C PHE A 945 -27.67 -27.96 -1.42
N ASP A 946 -28.42 -26.87 -1.27
CA ASP A 946 -29.26 -26.27 -2.32
C ASP A 946 -28.61 -25.04 -3.00
N GLY A 947 -27.43 -24.60 -2.54
CA GLY A 947 -26.78 -23.38 -3.02
C GLY A 947 -27.05 -22.13 -2.18
N THR A 948 -27.91 -22.17 -1.15
CA THR A 948 -28.25 -20.97 -0.36
C THR A 948 -27.93 -21.07 1.13
N ASN A 949 -27.72 -22.26 1.70
CA ASN A 949 -27.45 -22.41 3.13
C ASN A 949 -26.56 -23.62 3.46
N MET A 950 -25.78 -23.50 4.55
CA MET A 950 -24.92 -24.54 5.12
C MET A 950 -25.64 -25.38 6.18
N HIS A 951 -26.97 -25.31 6.29
CA HIS A 951 -27.72 -25.79 7.46
C HIS A 951 -27.60 -27.30 7.70
N GLN A 952 -27.30 -28.12 6.70
CA GLN A 952 -27.07 -29.57 6.87
C GLN A 952 -25.60 -29.93 7.20
N TRP A 953 -24.72 -28.94 7.40
CA TRP A 953 -23.29 -29.13 7.56
C TRP A 953 -22.75 -28.65 8.91
N THR A 954 -21.57 -29.14 9.27
CA THR A 954 -20.81 -28.85 10.49
C THR A 954 -19.30 -29.06 10.23
N GLY A 955 -18.44 -28.84 11.21
CA GLY A 955 -16.98 -28.79 11.00
C GLY A 955 -16.53 -27.40 10.56
N ASN A 956 -15.59 -27.30 9.62
CA ASN A 956 -15.06 -25.99 9.19
C ASN A 956 -15.99 -25.25 8.20
N THR A 957 -17.08 -24.68 8.72
CA THR A 957 -17.93 -23.73 7.99
C THR A 957 -17.33 -22.33 7.86
N VAL A 958 -16.07 -22.10 8.22
CA VAL A 958 -15.38 -20.80 8.06
C VAL A 958 -14.63 -20.74 6.73
N ASP A 959 -13.86 -21.79 6.40
CA ASP A 959 -13.10 -21.85 5.14
C ASP A 959 -13.86 -22.57 4.01
N TYR A 960 -14.83 -23.44 4.34
CA TYR A 960 -15.88 -23.87 3.39
C TYR A 960 -17.05 -22.88 3.44
N SER A 961 -17.19 -22.08 2.39
CA SER A 961 -18.21 -21.01 2.32
C SER A 961 -19.10 -21.14 1.07
N ILE A 962 -20.17 -20.34 1.00
CA ILE A 962 -21.10 -20.35 -0.14
C ILE A 962 -20.65 -19.33 -1.18
N GLU A 963 -20.22 -19.82 -2.33
CA GLU A 963 -19.79 -19.02 -3.47
C GLU A 963 -20.64 -19.38 -4.69
N ASP A 964 -21.49 -18.43 -5.08
CA ASP A 964 -22.30 -18.44 -6.31
C ASP A 964 -23.08 -19.74 -6.54
N GLY A 965 -23.67 -20.26 -5.45
CA GLY A 965 -24.47 -21.48 -5.40
C GLY A 965 -23.71 -22.77 -5.15
N ASN A 966 -22.42 -22.70 -4.83
CA ASN A 966 -21.53 -23.83 -4.60
C ASN A 966 -20.94 -23.76 -3.18
N ILE A 967 -20.67 -24.91 -2.56
CA ILE A 967 -19.74 -24.94 -1.42
C ILE A 967 -18.33 -24.83 -2.00
N ALA A 968 -17.58 -23.80 -1.63
CA ALA A 968 -16.20 -23.60 -2.05
C ALA A 968 -15.28 -23.60 -0.83
N ILE A 969 -14.21 -24.40 -0.87
CA ILE A 969 -13.13 -24.36 0.13
C ILE A 969 -12.05 -23.39 -0.34
N ARG A 970 -11.85 -22.29 0.39
CA ARG A 970 -10.72 -21.35 0.18
C ARG A 970 -9.70 -21.49 1.31
N PRO A 971 -8.75 -22.44 1.21
CA PRO A 971 -7.71 -22.61 2.22
C PRO A 971 -6.79 -21.40 2.23
N LYS A 972 -6.53 -20.86 3.44
CA LYS A 972 -5.64 -19.71 3.63
C LYS A 972 -4.18 -20.19 3.55
N PRO A 973 -3.28 -19.58 2.76
CA PRO A 973 -1.97 -20.13 2.41
C PRO A 973 -1.12 -20.66 3.58
N ASP A 974 -1.20 -20.02 4.75
CA ASP A 974 -0.40 -20.36 5.93
C ASP A 974 -1.18 -21.10 7.04
N LYS A 975 -2.43 -21.53 6.79
CA LYS A 975 -3.31 -22.16 7.82
C LYS A 975 -3.59 -23.66 7.61
N GLY A 976 -2.70 -24.34 6.88
CA GLY A 976 -2.78 -25.78 6.67
C GLY A 976 -3.92 -26.19 5.74
N SER A 977 -4.58 -27.31 6.04
CA SER A 977 -5.36 -28.05 5.04
C SER A 977 -6.72 -27.44 4.67
N GLY A 978 -7.18 -26.41 5.41
CA GLY A 978 -8.56 -25.93 5.35
C GLY A 978 -9.56 -26.76 6.15
N GLY A 979 -9.09 -27.82 6.84
CA GLY A 979 -9.93 -28.65 7.70
C GLY A 979 -11.02 -29.43 6.95
N ASN A 980 -11.96 -30.00 7.70
CA ASN A 980 -12.99 -30.88 7.16
C ASN A 980 -14.39 -30.30 7.38
N LEU A 981 -15.24 -30.42 6.37
CA LEU A 981 -16.67 -30.12 6.44
C LEU A 981 -17.45 -31.44 6.45
N PHE A 982 -18.39 -31.60 7.38
CA PHE A 982 -19.15 -32.83 7.57
C PHE A 982 -20.67 -32.58 7.50
N THR A 983 -21.45 -33.59 7.13
CA THR A 983 -22.90 -33.61 7.33
C THR A 983 -23.24 -33.60 8.82
N LYS A 984 -24.33 -32.95 9.24
CA LYS A 984 -24.81 -33.04 10.64
C LYS A 984 -25.24 -34.47 11.02
N ASP A 985 -25.93 -35.16 10.11
CA ASP A 985 -26.34 -36.56 10.26
C ASP A 985 -25.18 -37.54 9.99
N GLU A 986 -25.17 -38.69 10.68
CA GLU A 986 -24.42 -39.90 10.26
C GLU A 986 -25.24 -40.75 9.27
N PHE A 987 -24.55 -41.46 8.37
CA PHE A 987 -25.10 -42.45 7.44
C PHE A 987 -24.31 -43.76 7.48
N SER A 988 -24.97 -44.89 7.19
CA SER A 988 -24.33 -46.22 7.13
C SER A 988 -24.32 -46.79 5.72
N ASP A 989 -25.50 -47.03 5.15
CA ASP A 989 -25.71 -47.42 3.75
C ASP A 989 -26.46 -46.29 3.02
N PHE A 990 -25.98 -45.88 1.84
CA PHE A 990 -26.49 -44.70 1.14
C PHE A 990 -26.14 -44.68 -0.36
N ILE A 991 -26.84 -43.84 -1.11
CA ILE A 991 -26.41 -43.30 -2.41
C ILE A 991 -26.19 -41.80 -2.25
N PHE A 992 -24.96 -41.32 -2.48
CA PHE A 992 -24.58 -39.92 -2.42
C PHE A 992 -24.28 -39.41 -3.83
N ARG A 993 -24.89 -38.28 -4.21
CA ARG A 993 -24.76 -37.64 -5.52
C ARG A 993 -24.31 -36.19 -5.35
N PHE A 994 -23.27 -35.82 -6.07
CA PHE A 994 -22.73 -34.46 -6.08
C PHE A 994 -22.01 -34.17 -7.39
N GLU A 995 -21.80 -32.90 -7.67
CA GLU A 995 -20.86 -32.44 -8.69
C GLU A 995 -19.69 -31.74 -8.01
N PHE A 996 -18.48 -31.90 -8.55
CA PHE A 996 -17.28 -31.21 -8.08
C PHE A 996 -16.46 -30.62 -9.24
N GLN A 997 -15.69 -29.58 -8.96
CA GLN A 997 -14.79 -28.92 -9.90
C GLN A 997 -13.39 -28.82 -9.29
N LEU A 998 -12.37 -29.29 -10.01
CA LEU A 998 -10.96 -29.27 -9.60
C LEU A 998 -10.21 -28.11 -10.25
N THR A 999 -9.27 -27.49 -9.51
CA THR A 999 -8.17 -26.70 -10.08
C THR A 999 -6.92 -27.56 -10.32
N PRO A 1000 -5.92 -27.10 -11.10
CA PRO A 1000 -4.66 -27.82 -11.27
C PRO A 1000 -4.01 -28.22 -9.94
N GLY A 1001 -3.68 -29.50 -9.79
CA GLY A 1001 -3.09 -30.07 -8.57
C GLY A 1001 -4.01 -30.13 -7.35
N ALA A 1002 -5.33 -29.95 -7.51
CA ALA A 1002 -6.26 -29.93 -6.37
C ALA A 1002 -6.39 -31.31 -5.70
N ASN A 1003 -6.44 -31.29 -4.36
CA ASN A 1003 -6.63 -32.44 -3.49
C ASN A 1003 -7.71 -32.16 -2.43
N ASN A 1004 -8.64 -33.10 -2.27
CA ASN A 1004 -9.67 -33.16 -1.25
C ASN A 1004 -10.11 -34.64 -1.09
N GLY A 1005 -10.82 -34.98 -0.01
CA GLY A 1005 -11.39 -36.31 0.18
C GLY A 1005 -12.90 -36.29 0.28
N LEU A 1006 -13.60 -37.25 -0.32
CA LEU A 1006 -14.96 -37.59 0.13
C LEU A 1006 -14.84 -38.58 1.29
N GLY A 1007 -14.87 -38.05 2.52
CA GLY A 1007 -14.99 -38.86 3.72
C GLY A 1007 -16.34 -39.57 3.75
N ILE A 1008 -16.31 -40.89 3.96
CA ILE A 1008 -17.49 -41.74 4.14
C ILE A 1008 -17.39 -42.47 5.48
N ARG A 1009 -18.51 -42.54 6.21
CA ARG A 1009 -18.58 -43.09 7.58
C ARG A 1009 -17.54 -42.46 8.53
N ALA A 1010 -17.19 -41.19 8.31
CA ALA A 1010 -16.14 -40.50 9.04
C ALA A 1010 -16.60 -40.01 10.44
N PRO A 1011 -15.74 -40.05 11.47
CA PRO A 1011 -15.97 -39.33 12.72
C PRO A 1011 -15.64 -37.84 12.59
N LEU A 1012 -16.17 -37.00 13.50
CA LEU A 1012 -15.86 -35.56 13.56
C LEU A 1012 -14.44 -35.24 14.06
N ALA A 1013 -13.67 -36.23 14.51
CA ALA A 1013 -12.36 -36.04 15.15
C ALA A 1013 -11.36 -37.15 14.79
N GLY A 1014 -10.08 -36.80 14.83
CA GLY A 1014 -8.98 -37.63 14.31
C GLY A 1014 -8.77 -37.45 12.80
N ASP A 1015 -7.84 -38.22 12.23
CA ASP A 1015 -7.59 -38.24 10.79
C ASP A 1015 -8.74 -38.97 10.07
N ALA A 1016 -9.67 -38.20 9.51
CA ALA A 1016 -10.88 -38.72 8.88
C ALA A 1016 -10.64 -39.68 7.69
N ALA A 1017 -9.45 -39.67 7.08
CA ALA A 1017 -9.11 -40.63 6.03
C ALA A 1017 -8.86 -42.04 6.60
N TYR A 1018 -8.27 -42.15 7.79
CA TYR A 1018 -7.91 -43.43 8.44
C TYR A 1018 -8.87 -43.84 9.58
N THR A 1019 -9.42 -42.88 10.33
CA THR A 1019 -10.44 -43.10 11.38
C THR A 1019 -11.86 -43.17 10.82
N GLY A 1020 -12.08 -42.58 9.64
CA GLY A 1020 -13.17 -42.87 8.72
C GLY A 1020 -12.66 -43.70 7.54
N MET A 1021 -13.25 -43.52 6.37
CA MET A 1021 -12.65 -43.92 5.09
C MET A 1021 -12.75 -42.76 4.11
N GLU A 1022 -11.73 -42.57 3.28
CA GLU A 1022 -11.70 -41.55 2.24
C GLU A 1022 -11.89 -42.16 0.85
N LEU A 1023 -12.72 -41.52 0.03
CA LEU A 1023 -12.74 -41.69 -1.42
C LEU A 1023 -12.07 -40.47 -2.06
N GLN A 1024 -10.93 -40.70 -2.70
CA GLN A 1024 -10.02 -39.65 -3.16
C GLN A 1024 -10.66 -38.67 -4.16
N ILE A 1025 -10.53 -37.35 -3.97
CA ILE A 1025 -10.93 -36.28 -4.93
C ILE A 1025 -9.68 -35.49 -5.33
N LEU A 1026 -9.04 -35.89 -6.43
CA LEU A 1026 -7.69 -35.49 -6.77
C LEU A 1026 -7.51 -35.21 -8.26
N ASP A 1027 -6.82 -34.13 -8.61
CA ASP A 1027 -6.21 -33.96 -9.94
C ASP A 1027 -4.99 -34.89 -10.07
N ASN A 1028 -5.24 -36.19 -10.18
CA ASN A 1028 -4.21 -37.23 -10.04
C ASN A 1028 -3.17 -37.26 -11.16
N ASP A 1029 -3.37 -36.51 -12.24
CA ASP A 1029 -2.44 -36.41 -13.37
C ASP A 1029 -1.56 -35.14 -13.28
N ALA A 1030 -1.74 -34.32 -12.24
CA ALA A 1030 -0.87 -33.18 -11.96
C ALA A 1030 0.58 -33.60 -11.65
N PRO A 1031 1.61 -32.85 -12.10
CA PRO A 1031 3.03 -33.23 -11.92
C PRO A 1031 3.50 -33.45 -10.49
N ILE A 1032 2.80 -32.90 -9.49
CA ILE A 1032 3.06 -33.12 -8.06
C ILE A 1032 2.72 -34.56 -7.61
N TYR A 1033 1.80 -35.23 -8.30
CA TYR A 1033 1.29 -36.57 -8.00
C TYR A 1033 1.87 -37.68 -8.88
N LYS A 1034 2.98 -37.41 -9.58
CA LYS A 1034 3.69 -38.37 -10.45
C LYS A 1034 4.13 -39.70 -9.80
N ASN A 1035 4.08 -39.82 -8.47
CA ASN A 1035 4.56 -40.97 -7.68
C ASN A 1035 3.44 -41.68 -6.89
N LEU A 1036 2.15 -41.50 -7.22
CA LEU A 1036 1.05 -42.15 -6.49
C LEU A 1036 1.04 -43.68 -6.62
N HIS A 1037 0.82 -44.36 -5.50
CA HIS A 1037 0.41 -45.77 -5.47
C HIS A 1037 -1.01 -45.94 -6.00
N VAL A 1038 -1.34 -47.14 -6.51
CA VAL A 1038 -2.62 -47.40 -7.21
C VAL A 1038 -3.88 -47.10 -6.39
N TYR A 1039 -3.81 -47.21 -5.06
CA TYR A 1039 -4.90 -46.89 -4.13
C TYR A 1039 -4.99 -45.40 -3.74
N GLN A 1040 -4.20 -44.52 -4.35
CA GLN A 1040 -4.19 -43.08 -4.06
C GLN A 1040 -4.69 -42.20 -5.23
N TYR A 1041 -5.10 -42.80 -6.36
CA TYR A 1041 -5.71 -42.08 -7.49
C TYR A 1041 -7.19 -41.75 -7.21
N HIS A 1042 -7.76 -40.78 -7.93
CA HIS A 1042 -9.14 -40.35 -7.73
C HIS A 1042 -10.16 -41.51 -7.77
N GLY A 1043 -11.15 -41.46 -6.87
CA GLY A 1043 -12.18 -42.49 -6.71
C GLY A 1043 -11.76 -43.77 -5.99
N SER A 1044 -10.46 -43.94 -5.69
CA SER A 1044 -9.95 -45.04 -4.87
C SER A 1044 -10.42 -44.92 -3.42
N VAL A 1045 -10.62 -46.04 -2.71
CA VAL A 1045 -10.63 -46.03 -1.24
C VAL A 1045 -9.19 -45.85 -0.81
N TYR A 1046 -8.89 -44.72 -0.16
CA TYR A 1046 -7.53 -44.34 0.15
C TYR A 1046 -6.83 -45.42 1.01
N GLY A 1047 -5.55 -45.66 0.72
CA GLY A 1047 -4.75 -46.73 1.33
C GLY A 1047 -5.24 -48.17 1.07
N THR A 1048 -6.35 -48.40 0.37
CA THR A 1048 -7.08 -49.68 0.43
C THR A 1048 -7.47 -50.28 -0.93
N LEU A 1049 -8.33 -49.62 -1.72
CA LEU A 1049 -8.88 -50.19 -2.98
C LEU A 1049 -8.65 -49.24 -4.17
N PRO A 1050 -7.93 -49.65 -5.23
CA PRO A 1050 -7.63 -48.81 -6.39
C PRO A 1050 -8.83 -48.65 -7.32
N ALA A 1051 -9.00 -47.44 -7.87
CA ALA A 1051 -9.97 -47.14 -8.92
C ALA A 1051 -9.33 -47.05 -10.32
N LYS A 1052 -10.17 -47.12 -11.37
CA LYS A 1052 -9.75 -46.87 -12.76
C LYS A 1052 -9.45 -45.38 -12.99
N ARG A 1053 -8.43 -45.09 -13.79
CA ARG A 1053 -7.99 -43.74 -14.16
C ARG A 1053 -8.50 -43.34 -15.55
N GLY A 1054 -8.43 -42.04 -15.88
CA GLY A 1054 -8.75 -41.52 -17.21
C GLY A 1054 -10.22 -41.12 -17.44
N PHE A 1055 -11.02 -41.03 -16.37
CA PHE A 1055 -12.46 -40.69 -16.43
C PHE A 1055 -12.79 -39.31 -15.83
N LEU A 1056 -11.78 -38.59 -15.31
CA LEU A 1056 -11.90 -37.18 -14.95
C LEU A 1056 -12.01 -36.33 -16.22
N LYS A 1057 -12.86 -35.30 -16.18
CA LYS A 1057 -12.83 -34.19 -17.13
C LYS A 1057 -11.65 -33.27 -16.84
N PRO A 1058 -11.23 -32.42 -17.80
CA PRO A 1058 -10.23 -31.37 -17.57
C PRO A 1058 -10.52 -30.53 -16.31
N VAL A 1059 -9.46 -30.09 -15.64
CA VAL A 1059 -9.56 -29.12 -14.53
C VAL A 1059 -10.28 -27.85 -14.99
N GLY A 1060 -11.16 -27.31 -14.14
CA GLY A 1060 -12.14 -26.29 -14.51
C GLY A 1060 -13.48 -26.83 -15.04
N GLU A 1061 -13.60 -28.11 -15.41
CA GLU A 1061 -14.91 -28.71 -15.73
C GLU A 1061 -15.58 -29.38 -14.53
N TRP A 1062 -16.92 -29.38 -14.55
CA TRP A 1062 -17.75 -30.01 -13.54
C TRP A 1062 -17.86 -31.53 -13.77
N ASN A 1063 -17.29 -32.29 -12.85
CA ASN A 1063 -17.36 -33.74 -12.79
C ASN A 1063 -18.60 -34.15 -11.98
N TYR A 1064 -19.37 -35.13 -12.47
CA TYR A 1064 -20.48 -35.75 -11.71
C TYR A 1064 -19.99 -37.03 -11.04
N GLN A 1065 -20.26 -37.19 -9.73
CA GLN A 1065 -19.94 -38.42 -9.01
C GLN A 1065 -21.14 -38.95 -8.23
N GLU A 1066 -21.39 -40.25 -8.39
CA GLU A 1066 -22.33 -41.03 -7.60
C GLU A 1066 -21.57 -42.10 -6.82
N VAL A 1067 -21.77 -42.13 -5.51
CA VAL A 1067 -21.17 -43.09 -4.60
C VAL A 1067 -22.26 -43.92 -3.96
N ILE A 1068 -22.14 -45.25 -4.09
CA ILE A 1068 -23.05 -46.22 -3.50
C ILE A 1068 -22.27 -46.99 -2.43
N VAL A 1069 -22.68 -46.86 -1.17
CA VAL A 1069 -22.12 -47.62 -0.04
C VAL A 1069 -23.19 -48.55 0.51
N LYS A 1070 -22.88 -49.85 0.57
CA LYS A 1070 -23.80 -50.89 1.06
C LYS A 1070 -23.06 -52.00 1.80
N GLY A 1071 -23.16 -52.05 3.13
CA GLY A 1071 -22.39 -52.97 3.96
C GLY A 1071 -20.87 -52.74 3.78
N PRO A 1072 -20.08 -53.74 3.36
CA PRO A 1072 -18.67 -53.58 3.00
C PRO A 1072 -18.45 -53.20 1.52
N LYS A 1073 -19.50 -53.08 0.71
CA LYS A 1073 -19.38 -52.77 -0.72
C LYS A 1073 -19.41 -51.27 -0.98
N ILE A 1074 -18.48 -50.83 -1.83
CA ILE A 1074 -18.28 -49.44 -2.24
C ILE A 1074 -18.21 -49.40 -3.76
N LYS A 1075 -19.09 -48.64 -4.39
CA LYS A 1075 -19.09 -48.34 -5.83
C LYS A 1075 -18.97 -46.84 -6.05
N VAL A 1076 -18.08 -46.44 -6.97
CA VAL A 1076 -17.92 -45.06 -7.42
C VAL A 1076 -18.16 -45.00 -8.93
N ILE A 1077 -19.10 -44.16 -9.32
CA ILE A 1077 -19.44 -43.85 -10.70
C ILE A 1077 -19.03 -42.40 -10.96
N LEU A 1078 -18.16 -42.17 -11.94
CA LEU A 1078 -17.65 -40.85 -12.31
C LEU A 1078 -18.03 -40.55 -13.76
N ASN A 1079 -18.72 -39.42 -14.00
CA ASN A 1079 -19.17 -38.97 -15.31
C ASN A 1079 -19.99 -40.01 -16.11
N GLY A 1080 -20.58 -40.99 -15.42
CA GLY A 1080 -21.34 -42.11 -16.00
C GLY A 1080 -20.63 -43.47 -15.94
N GLU A 1081 -19.30 -43.47 -15.75
CA GLU A 1081 -18.47 -44.68 -15.82
C GLU A 1081 -18.13 -45.27 -14.45
N VAL A 1082 -18.16 -46.60 -14.34
CA VAL A 1082 -17.86 -47.31 -13.08
C VAL A 1082 -16.35 -47.43 -12.91
N ILE A 1083 -15.78 -46.54 -12.09
CA ILE A 1083 -14.33 -46.51 -11.81
C ILE A 1083 -13.93 -47.37 -10.61
N LEU A 1084 -14.85 -47.61 -9.66
CA LEU A 1084 -14.67 -48.56 -8.56
C LEU A 1084 -15.95 -49.37 -8.33
N ASP A 1085 -15.79 -50.67 -8.07
CA ASP A 1085 -16.84 -51.59 -7.63
C ASP A 1085 -16.18 -52.68 -6.77
N GLY A 1086 -16.02 -52.41 -5.47
CA GLY A 1086 -15.15 -53.17 -4.58
C GLY A 1086 -15.80 -53.53 -3.23
N ASP A 1087 -15.16 -54.44 -2.50
CA ASP A 1087 -15.61 -54.95 -1.21
C ASP A 1087 -14.45 -54.93 -0.20
N ILE A 1088 -14.60 -54.20 0.91
CA ILE A 1088 -13.53 -54.04 1.90
C ILE A 1088 -13.43 -55.19 2.91
N THR A 1089 -14.17 -56.29 2.73
CA THR A 1089 -14.22 -57.40 3.72
C THR A 1089 -12.86 -58.02 4.04
N GLU A 1090 -11.93 -58.10 3.08
CA GLU A 1090 -10.58 -58.60 3.38
C GLU A 1090 -9.69 -57.54 4.04
N ALA A 1091 -9.82 -56.26 3.68
CA ALA A 1091 -9.11 -55.18 4.36
C ALA A 1091 -9.55 -55.04 5.83
N ARG A 1092 -10.84 -55.28 6.12
CA ARG A 1092 -11.40 -55.35 7.48
C ARG A 1092 -10.79 -56.45 8.35
N LYS A 1093 -10.21 -57.51 7.75
CA LYS A 1093 -9.56 -58.61 8.47
C LYS A 1093 -8.04 -58.43 8.56
N ASN A 1094 -7.44 -58.01 7.44
CA ASN A 1094 -6.01 -58.15 7.18
C ASN A 1094 -5.25 -56.80 7.18
N GLY A 1095 -5.95 -55.68 7.33
CA GLY A 1095 -5.39 -54.32 7.29
C GLY A 1095 -5.50 -53.63 5.92
N ALA A 1096 -5.07 -52.37 5.86
CA ALA A 1096 -5.04 -51.57 4.64
C ALA A 1096 -3.88 -51.99 3.71
N ALA A 1097 -4.02 -51.74 2.41
CA ALA A 1097 -3.01 -52.07 1.40
C ALA A 1097 -1.76 -51.16 1.43
N ASP A 1098 -1.81 -50.05 2.17
CA ASP A 1098 -0.65 -49.20 2.50
C ASP A 1098 0.09 -49.63 3.78
N GLY A 1099 -0.41 -50.66 4.48
CA GLY A 1099 0.21 -51.23 5.69
C GLY A 1099 0.01 -50.41 6.97
N LYS A 1100 -0.84 -49.37 6.97
CA LYS A 1100 -1.12 -48.57 8.18
C LYS A 1100 -2.33 -49.08 8.96
N GLU A 1101 -2.42 -48.66 10.23
CA GLU A 1101 -3.66 -48.79 10.99
C GLU A 1101 -4.76 -47.92 10.38
N HIS A 1102 -5.86 -48.56 9.98
CA HIS A 1102 -7.00 -47.90 9.34
C HIS A 1102 -8.30 -48.29 10.07
N PRO A 1103 -8.48 -47.87 11.34
CA PRO A 1103 -9.59 -48.33 12.19
C PRO A 1103 -10.98 -48.00 11.61
N GLY A 1104 -11.08 -46.98 10.76
CA GLY A 1104 -12.32 -46.62 10.08
C GLY A 1104 -12.84 -47.66 9.08
N LEU A 1105 -12.00 -48.61 8.60
CA LEU A 1105 -12.46 -49.78 7.83
C LEU A 1105 -13.56 -50.55 8.58
N LEU A 1106 -13.45 -50.66 9.92
CA LEU A 1106 -14.41 -51.36 10.78
C LEU A 1106 -15.70 -50.57 11.03
N ARG A 1107 -15.75 -49.26 10.72
CA ARG A 1107 -16.94 -48.43 10.94
C ARG A 1107 -18.08 -48.81 10.00
N ASN A 1108 -19.28 -48.90 10.57
CA ASN A 1108 -20.51 -49.18 9.84
C ASN A 1108 -21.41 -47.94 9.69
N SER A 1109 -21.18 -46.86 10.46
CA SER A 1109 -21.81 -45.54 10.29
C SER A 1109 -20.80 -44.41 10.49
N GLY A 1110 -21.17 -43.20 10.09
CA GLY A 1110 -20.43 -41.96 10.30
C GLY A 1110 -20.91 -40.85 9.39
N HIS A 1111 -20.35 -39.66 9.56
CA HIS A 1111 -20.66 -38.52 8.70
C HIS A 1111 -20.15 -38.77 7.26
N ILE A 1112 -20.74 -38.04 6.32
CA ILE A 1112 -20.13 -37.80 5.01
C ILE A 1112 -19.47 -36.43 5.07
N GLY A 1113 -18.33 -36.25 4.42
CA GLY A 1113 -17.63 -34.96 4.47
C GLY A 1113 -16.69 -34.70 3.32
N PHE A 1114 -16.31 -33.44 3.18
CA PHE A 1114 -15.22 -32.98 2.31
C PHE A 1114 -13.99 -32.75 3.18
N LEU A 1115 -12.92 -33.49 2.89
CA LEU A 1115 -11.70 -33.53 3.67
C LEU A 1115 -10.68 -32.58 3.02
N GLY A 1116 -10.45 -31.42 3.62
CA GLY A 1116 -9.63 -30.38 3.01
C GLY A 1116 -8.16 -30.75 3.00
N HIS A 1117 -7.53 -30.70 1.83
CA HIS A 1117 -6.09 -30.90 1.65
C HIS A 1117 -5.40 -29.68 1.00
N GLY A 1118 -5.74 -28.48 1.48
CA GLY A 1118 -5.04 -27.23 1.14
C GLY A 1118 -5.26 -26.74 -0.28
N SER A 1119 -6.25 -27.30 -0.99
CA SER A 1119 -6.60 -26.96 -2.37
C SER A 1119 -7.97 -26.29 -2.49
N PHE A 1120 -8.16 -25.48 -3.54
CA PHE A 1120 -9.47 -24.98 -3.91
C PHE A 1120 -10.25 -26.07 -4.66
N VAL A 1121 -11.47 -26.37 -4.17
CA VAL A 1121 -12.43 -27.28 -4.81
C VAL A 1121 -13.82 -26.68 -4.58
N GLN A 1122 -14.69 -26.79 -5.59
CA GLN A 1122 -16.11 -26.43 -5.47
C GLN A 1122 -17.00 -27.67 -5.55
N PHE A 1123 -18.10 -27.67 -4.81
CA PHE A 1123 -19.09 -28.74 -4.74
C PHE A 1123 -20.51 -28.20 -4.87
N ARG A 1124 -21.38 -28.88 -5.62
CA ARG A 1124 -22.79 -28.47 -5.81
C ARG A 1124 -23.76 -29.62 -6.05
N ASN A 1125 -25.06 -29.30 -6.11
CA ASN A 1125 -26.16 -30.22 -6.37
C ASN A 1125 -26.16 -31.45 -5.42
N ILE A 1126 -25.78 -31.21 -4.16
CA ILE A 1126 -25.40 -32.26 -3.20
C ILE A 1126 -26.65 -32.86 -2.57
N ARG A 1127 -26.82 -34.17 -2.73
CA ARG A 1127 -28.02 -34.89 -2.31
C ARG A 1127 -27.74 -36.34 -1.97
N ILE A 1128 -28.53 -36.88 -1.04
CA ILE A 1128 -28.35 -38.23 -0.52
C ILE A 1128 -29.66 -39.00 -0.49
N LYS A 1129 -29.59 -40.29 -0.77
CA LYS A 1129 -30.64 -41.27 -0.51
C LYS A 1129 -30.11 -42.24 0.55
N ASP A 1130 -30.62 -42.09 1.76
CA ASP A 1130 -30.37 -42.99 2.87
C ASP A 1130 -30.98 -44.38 2.56
N LEU A 1131 -30.16 -45.42 2.60
CA LEU A 1131 -30.58 -46.83 2.39
C LEU A 1131 -30.64 -47.62 3.71
N SER A 1132 -30.15 -47.05 4.82
CA SER A 1132 -30.12 -47.70 6.13
C SER A 1132 -31.52 -47.83 6.74
N LYS A 1133 -32.37 -46.84 6.48
CA LYS A 1133 -33.76 -46.79 6.92
C LYS A 1133 -34.63 -47.58 5.95
N LYS A 1134 -35.02 -48.80 6.34
CA LYS A 1134 -36.12 -49.52 5.68
C LYS A 1134 -37.38 -48.65 5.68
N LYS A 1135 -38.14 -48.70 4.59
CA LYS A 1135 -39.54 -48.24 4.55
C LYS A 1135 -40.43 -49.19 5.34
#